data_AF-D8PCH0-F1
#
_entry.id   AF-D8PCH0-F1
#
_cell.length_a   1.000
_cell.length_b   1.000
_cell.length_c   1.000
_cell.angle_alpha   90.00
_cell.angle_beta   90.00
_cell.angle_gamma   90.00
#
_symmetry.space_group_name_H-M   'P 1'
#
loop_
_entity.id
_entity.type
_entity.pdbx_description
1 polymer ?
#
loop_
_entity_poly.entity_id
_entity_poly.type
_entity_poly.pdbx_seq_one_letter_code
_entity_poly.pdbx_strand_id
1 'polypeptide(L)'
;MEHIEGTSQSNPSTHRRDPRLYQIASLGTLLIYGLFWLNFDLSFWQIAVTIGTALLTQYAGTRYAKLPCFDPKSALISSLSLCILLRTDHLAIAALASVVAVGSKFVFRWQEKHLFNPTNLALAVMLATGLGWISPGQWGQVVWFGFLVACLGSLVVTRAARADVTLAFLAVYVGLLFARALRLGDPLTIPLHQIDSGALLIFAFFMISDPKTTPDSRTGRMAYALCIALAALYVQFGLFRPNGPLWGLIACTPLVPVLDHLFPGARYAWTRASTGCASPNSSLHINARPSAGSHPRSAPVSLVSPTKEVLMRRVIVPSLLLTLGLLAWSGEASAFCGFYVGKADTQLFNKASEVAIARHENKTVITMANDFRGDVKEFALVVPVPTLLEREQIHVGNPAVLKHLADYSAPRLVEYFDENPCLRHELMERRSMDAMKSMAPASAPARERDKALGVTVEAEYMVGEYDILILSAKESNGLESWLTENGYRIPNGASVVLHSYLKQGMKFFVAKVNLGEQTKLGLTHLRPLQIAFESPKFMLPIRLGTVNADGAQELFIYFLTKQGRVETTNYRTVRLPEAQEIPLYVKNKFGDFYRDLFTQQVKRESERGLFMEYAWDMNWCDPCAANPLTADELRGLGVFWQDGTGRTGTSMPMAQNVFLTRLHVRYDAAHFPEDLMFQETSDRSNFQARYILRHPWSGTDECAAATAYRHQLRERYEREAHTLASLTGWNIGDIRRTMNIASVPAGEEKKWYQRLWVN
;
A
#
# COMPACT_ATOMS: atom_id res chain seq x y z
N MET A 1 16.70 59.20 55.17
CA MET A 1 16.49 59.21 53.70
C MET A 1 17.72 58.56 53.10
N GLU A 2 17.62 57.56 52.23
CA GLU A 2 16.43 57.02 51.55
C GLU A 2 16.11 55.57 51.98
N HIS A 3 14.95 55.04 51.59
CA HIS A 3 14.55 53.66 51.85
C HIS A 3 15.04 52.73 50.73
N ILE A 4 15.59 51.57 51.08
CA ILE A 4 15.79 50.46 50.15
C ILE A 4 14.64 49.47 50.38
N GLU A 5 13.66 49.43 49.47
CA GLU A 5 12.55 48.49 49.54
C GLU A 5 12.99 47.08 49.10
N GLY A 6 12.94 46.13 50.03
CA GLY A 6 13.14 44.71 49.73
C GLY A 6 11.97 44.11 48.96
N THR A 7 11.99 44.22 47.63
CA THR A 7 10.97 43.60 46.76
C THR A 7 11.09 42.08 46.77
N SER A 8 10.30 41.45 47.65
CA SER A 8 10.06 40.01 47.67
C SER A 8 9.44 39.57 46.32
N GLN A 9 10.27 39.06 45.41
CA GLN A 9 9.78 38.42 44.20
C GLN A 9 9.15 37.07 44.56
N SER A 10 7.84 37.10 44.76
CA SER A 10 7.00 35.91 44.85
C SER A 10 7.11 35.11 43.55
N ASN A 11 7.88 34.02 43.57
CA ASN A 11 7.98 33.08 42.46
C ASN A 11 6.57 32.64 42.03
N PRO A 12 6.08 33.00 40.83
CA PRO A 12 4.77 32.57 40.39
C PRO A 12 4.83 31.07 40.14
N SER A 13 4.17 30.29 41.01
CA SER A 13 4.06 28.83 40.93
C SER A 13 3.16 28.43 39.76
N THR A 14 3.65 28.68 38.54
CA THR A 14 2.98 28.34 37.29
C THR A 14 2.75 26.84 37.26
N HIS A 15 1.48 26.44 37.41
CA HIS A 15 1.04 25.05 37.47
C HIS A 15 1.17 24.40 36.08
N ARG A 16 2.41 24.12 35.69
CA ARG A 16 2.79 23.67 34.35
C ARG A 16 2.31 22.23 34.16
N ARG A 17 1.12 22.10 33.57
CA ARG A 17 0.42 20.83 33.33
C ARG A 17 1.36 19.81 32.67
N ASP A 18 1.28 18.57 33.13
CA ASP A 18 2.10 17.45 32.63
C ASP A 18 1.94 17.34 31.10
N PRO A 19 3.01 17.56 30.30
CA PRO A 19 2.90 17.65 28.84
C PRO A 19 2.43 16.33 28.20
N ARG A 20 2.54 15.21 28.92
CA ARG A 20 1.99 13.91 28.48
C ARG A 20 0.46 13.93 28.36
N LEU A 21 -0.23 14.83 29.07
CA LEU A 21 -1.67 15.05 28.90
C LEU A 21 -2.00 15.62 27.52
N TYR A 22 -1.17 16.53 26.99
CA TYR A 22 -1.32 17.01 25.62
C TYR A 22 -1.06 15.88 24.61
N GLN A 23 -0.04 15.04 24.83
CA GLN A 23 0.21 13.90 23.95
C GLN A 23 -0.96 12.89 23.93
N ILE A 24 -1.55 12.60 25.10
CA ILE A 24 -2.75 11.75 25.21
C ILE A 24 -3.95 12.40 24.51
N ALA A 25 -4.14 13.72 24.65
CA ALA A 25 -5.22 14.42 23.97
C ALA A 25 -5.04 14.43 22.44
N SER A 26 -3.84 14.75 21.93
CA SER A 26 -3.56 14.75 20.49
C SER A 26 -3.73 13.37 19.86
N LEU A 27 -3.16 12.32 20.47
CA LEU A 27 -3.30 10.95 19.98
C LEU A 27 -4.74 10.42 20.15
N GLY A 28 -5.42 10.76 21.24
CA GLY A 28 -6.80 10.39 21.49
C GLY A 28 -7.75 11.01 20.46
N THR A 29 -7.65 12.32 20.22
CA THR A 29 -8.41 13.02 19.17
C THR A 29 -8.09 12.46 17.78
N LEU A 30 -6.82 12.15 17.48
CA LEU A 30 -6.43 11.57 16.20
C LEU A 30 -7.01 10.16 15.99
N LEU A 31 -7.04 9.32 17.04
CA LEU A 31 -7.65 7.99 16.99
C LEU A 31 -9.18 8.08 16.83
N ILE A 32 -9.85 8.95 17.58
CA ILE A 32 -11.29 9.22 17.45
C ILE A 32 -11.61 9.70 16.03
N TYR A 33 -10.84 10.66 15.52
CA TYR A 33 -11.03 11.17 14.16
C TYR A 33 -10.78 10.08 13.10
N GLY A 34 -9.73 9.28 13.27
CA GLY A 34 -9.41 8.15 12.41
C GLY A 34 -10.55 7.15 12.30
N LEU A 35 -11.17 6.80 13.44
CA LEU A 35 -12.30 5.86 13.50
C LEU A 35 -13.57 6.41 12.86
N PHE A 36 -13.98 7.64 13.21
CA PHE A 36 -15.28 8.19 12.80
C PHE A 36 -15.29 8.92 11.46
N TRP A 37 -14.16 9.46 10.99
CA TRP A 37 -14.09 10.21 9.72
C TRP A 37 -13.19 9.57 8.66
N LEU A 38 -12.12 8.85 9.05
CA LEU A 38 -11.23 8.18 8.10
C LEU A 38 -11.51 6.69 7.92
N ASN A 39 -12.49 6.14 8.66
CA ASN A 39 -12.85 4.72 8.63
C ASN A 39 -11.63 3.82 8.86
N PHE A 40 -10.81 4.15 9.87
CA PHE A 40 -9.68 3.32 10.29
C PHE A 40 -10.17 1.89 10.53
N ASP A 41 -9.64 0.96 9.73
CA ASP A 41 -9.88 -0.47 9.88
C ASP A 41 -9.19 -0.98 11.15
N LEU A 42 -9.92 -0.87 12.27
CA LEU A 42 -9.44 -1.11 13.61
C LEU A 42 -10.63 -1.44 14.51
N SER A 43 -10.78 -2.73 14.87
CA SER A 43 -11.94 -3.15 15.65
C SER A 43 -11.97 -2.53 17.05
N PHE A 44 -13.18 -2.26 17.57
CA PHE A 44 -13.38 -1.79 18.95
C PHE A 44 -12.67 -2.71 19.96
N TRP A 45 -12.74 -4.03 19.73
CA TRP A 45 -12.06 -5.02 20.56
C TRP A 45 -10.54 -4.90 20.51
N GLN A 46 -9.93 -4.61 19.36
CA GLN A 46 -8.50 -4.38 19.27
C GLN A 46 -8.08 -3.14 20.07
N ILE A 47 -8.86 -2.06 20.04
CA ILE A 47 -8.61 -0.85 20.85
C ILE A 47 -8.69 -1.19 22.35
N ALA A 48 -9.76 -1.85 22.76
CA ALA A 48 -10.01 -2.21 24.16
C ALA A 48 -8.92 -3.15 24.71
N VAL A 49 -8.52 -4.16 23.92
CA VAL A 49 -7.44 -5.09 24.26
C VAL A 49 -6.09 -4.36 24.31
N THR A 50 -5.76 -3.52 23.33
CA THR A 50 -4.47 -2.79 23.29
C THR A 50 -4.32 -1.87 24.51
N ILE A 51 -5.33 -1.06 24.81
CA ILE A 51 -5.30 -0.12 25.95
C ILE A 51 -5.37 -0.89 27.28
N GLY A 52 -6.26 -1.88 27.40
CA GLY A 52 -6.41 -2.70 28.60
C GLY A 52 -5.13 -3.48 28.95
N THR A 53 -4.55 -4.19 27.98
CA THR A 53 -3.30 -4.94 28.18
C THR A 53 -2.11 -4.01 28.45
N ALA A 54 -2.03 -2.83 27.83
CA ALA A 54 -0.98 -1.86 28.14
C ALA A 54 -1.09 -1.33 29.58
N LEU A 55 -2.28 -0.99 30.05
CA LEU A 55 -2.53 -0.53 31.43
C LEU A 55 -2.26 -1.64 32.46
N LEU A 56 -2.71 -2.87 32.18
CA LEU A 56 -2.45 -4.04 33.04
C LEU A 56 -0.95 -4.35 33.11
N THR A 57 -0.24 -4.31 31.98
CA THR A 57 1.23 -4.49 31.93
C THR A 57 1.95 -3.39 32.71
N GLN A 58 1.49 -2.14 32.63
CA GLN A 58 2.05 -1.02 33.39
C GLN A 58 1.83 -1.19 34.90
N TYR A 59 0.66 -1.69 35.31
CA TYR A 59 0.36 -1.97 36.72
C TYR A 59 1.21 -3.13 37.26
N ALA A 60 1.27 -4.26 36.53
CA ALA A 60 2.10 -5.40 36.88
C ALA A 60 3.59 -5.01 36.95
N GLY A 61 4.10 -4.29 35.95
CA GLY A 61 5.48 -3.79 35.94
C GLY A 61 5.78 -2.80 37.08
N THR A 62 4.86 -1.88 37.39
CA THR A 62 4.96 -0.98 38.56
C THR A 62 5.10 -1.77 39.87
N ARG A 63 4.33 -2.85 40.04
CA ARG A 63 4.40 -3.72 41.23
C ARG A 63 5.69 -4.55 41.26
N TYR A 64 6.08 -5.16 40.14
CA TYR A 64 7.31 -5.94 40.02
C TYR A 64 8.57 -5.09 40.30
N ALA A 65 8.63 -3.89 39.74
CA ALA A 65 9.71 -2.92 39.97
C ALA A 65 9.60 -2.15 41.30
N LYS A 66 8.63 -2.50 42.16
CA LYS A 66 8.39 -1.89 43.49
C LYS A 66 8.29 -0.36 43.47
N LEU A 67 7.71 0.20 42.39
CA LEU A 67 7.53 1.64 42.23
C LEU A 67 6.40 2.17 43.14
N PRO A 68 6.53 3.38 43.71
CA PRO A 68 5.64 3.87 44.78
C PRO A 68 4.21 4.17 44.33
N CYS A 69 3.98 4.37 43.03
CA CYS A 69 2.65 4.63 42.47
C CYS A 69 2.52 4.12 41.03
N PHE A 70 1.28 3.93 40.59
CA PHE A 70 0.92 3.62 39.21
C PHE A 70 0.73 4.92 38.41
N ASP A 71 1.47 5.08 37.31
CA ASP A 71 1.29 6.19 36.37
C ASP A 71 0.82 5.64 35.00
N PRO A 72 -0.48 5.75 34.67
CA PRO A 72 -1.00 5.23 33.39
C PRO A 72 -0.53 6.05 32.19
N LYS A 73 -0.03 7.29 32.36
CA LYS A 73 0.15 8.24 31.25
C LYS A 73 1.13 7.74 30.19
N SER A 74 2.22 7.10 30.59
CA SER A 74 3.17 6.51 29.63
C SER A 74 2.62 5.27 28.92
N ALA A 75 1.76 4.47 29.57
CA ALA A 75 1.09 3.35 28.92
C ALA A 75 0.05 3.83 27.92
N LEU A 76 -0.78 4.81 28.28
CA LEU A 76 -1.81 5.40 27.40
C LEU A 76 -1.20 5.96 26.11
N ILE A 77 -0.07 6.70 26.20
CA ILE A 77 0.63 7.19 25.00
C ILE A 77 1.06 6.01 24.12
N SER A 78 1.71 4.99 24.69
CA SER A 78 2.16 3.81 23.94
C SER A 78 0.98 3.06 23.28
N SER A 79 -0.11 2.81 24.01
CA SER A 79 -1.27 2.09 23.48
C SER A 79 -2.04 2.89 22.44
N LEU A 80 -2.18 4.22 22.61
CA LEU A 80 -2.82 5.07 21.60
C LEU A 80 -2.00 5.07 20.31
N SER A 81 -0.67 5.23 20.39
CA SER A 81 0.18 5.12 19.20
C SER A 81 0.16 3.73 18.56
N LEU A 82 0.00 2.64 19.34
CA LEU A 82 -0.21 1.29 18.80
C LEU A 82 -1.56 1.16 18.08
N CYS A 83 -2.68 1.55 18.71
CA CYS A 83 -4.01 1.57 18.05
C CYS A 83 -3.97 2.34 16.73
N ILE A 84 -3.29 3.48 16.71
CA ILE A 84 -3.18 4.33 15.53
C ILE A 84 -2.37 3.66 14.41
N LEU A 85 -1.23 3.02 14.70
CA LEU A 85 -0.29 2.53 13.69
C LEU A 85 -0.42 1.04 13.33
N LEU A 86 -0.69 0.16 14.31
CA LEU A 86 -0.63 -1.29 14.15
C LEU A 86 -1.96 -1.84 13.60
N ARG A 87 -1.86 -2.71 12.59
CA ARG A 87 -2.98 -3.50 12.04
C ARG A 87 -2.64 -4.99 12.16
N THR A 88 -3.61 -5.79 12.57
CA THR A 88 -3.50 -7.24 12.77
C THR A 88 -4.89 -7.84 13.01
N ASP A 89 -5.21 -8.98 12.41
CA ASP A 89 -6.53 -9.62 12.50
C ASP A 89 -6.75 -10.39 13.81
N HIS A 90 -5.76 -10.40 14.71
CA HIS A 90 -5.76 -11.23 15.91
C HIS A 90 -5.56 -10.39 17.17
N LEU A 91 -6.58 -10.37 18.04
CA LEU A 91 -6.56 -9.66 19.32
C LEU A 91 -5.39 -10.09 20.23
N ALA A 92 -4.97 -11.35 20.14
CA ALA A 92 -3.80 -11.87 20.85
C ALA A 92 -2.49 -11.18 20.44
N ILE A 93 -2.35 -10.77 19.17
CA ILE A 93 -1.18 -10.06 18.66
C ILE A 93 -1.20 -8.59 19.13
N ALA A 94 -2.37 -7.95 19.14
CA ALA A 94 -2.53 -6.60 19.71
C ALA A 94 -2.22 -6.57 21.22
N ALA A 95 -2.61 -7.62 21.96
CA ALA A 95 -2.21 -7.83 23.35
C ALA A 95 -0.68 -8.02 23.46
N LEU A 96 -0.08 -8.90 22.64
CA LEU A 96 1.37 -9.14 22.62
C LEU A 96 2.17 -7.87 22.33
N ALA A 97 1.78 -7.08 21.33
CA ALA A 97 2.40 -5.79 21.02
C ALA A 97 2.34 -4.82 22.21
N SER A 98 1.24 -4.83 22.95
CA SER A 98 1.05 -4.02 24.17
C SER A 98 1.93 -4.48 25.32
N VAL A 99 2.09 -5.80 25.50
CA VAL A 99 3.02 -6.40 26.48
C VAL A 99 4.47 -6.06 26.10
N VAL A 100 4.87 -6.22 24.84
CA VAL A 100 6.22 -5.88 24.35
C VAL A 100 6.50 -4.39 24.56
N ALA A 101 5.58 -3.51 24.17
CA ALA A 101 5.75 -2.06 24.31
C ALA A 101 5.94 -1.67 25.78
N VAL A 102 4.98 -2.00 26.64
CA VAL A 102 5.01 -1.53 28.04
C VAL A 102 6.02 -2.30 28.88
N GLY A 103 6.19 -3.61 28.66
CA GLY A 103 7.19 -4.44 29.32
C GLY A 103 8.63 -4.01 29.04
N SER A 104 8.93 -3.56 27.82
CA SER A 104 10.28 -3.10 27.43
C SER A 104 10.84 -2.00 28.34
N LYS A 105 9.97 -1.12 28.86
CA LYS A 105 10.29 -0.03 29.79
C LYS A 105 10.93 -0.53 31.09
N PHE A 106 10.54 -1.73 31.54
CA PHE A 106 11.02 -2.33 32.78
C PHE A 106 12.23 -3.24 32.55
N VAL A 107 12.29 -3.92 31.39
CA VAL A 107 13.35 -4.90 31.06
C VAL A 107 14.61 -4.22 30.51
N PHE A 108 14.47 -3.33 29.52
CA PHE A 108 15.59 -2.76 28.78
C PHE A 108 15.88 -1.33 29.27
N ARG A 109 16.63 -1.21 30.37
CA ARG A 109 16.99 0.07 30.99
C ARG A 109 18.50 0.30 31.04
N TRP A 110 18.93 1.55 30.90
CA TRP A 110 20.32 1.98 31.03
C TRP A 110 20.38 3.28 31.83
N GLN A 111 21.06 3.28 32.98
CA GLN A 111 21.16 4.42 33.92
C GLN A 111 19.85 5.22 34.08
N GLU A 112 18.78 4.53 34.49
CA GLU A 112 17.40 5.04 34.66
C GLU A 112 16.66 5.53 33.39
N LYS A 113 17.29 5.55 32.22
CA LYS A 113 16.61 5.66 30.91
C LYS A 113 16.03 4.30 30.48
N HIS A 114 15.05 4.33 29.59
CA HIS A 114 14.70 3.13 28.80
C HIS A 114 15.64 3.10 27.59
N LEU A 115 16.03 1.91 27.12
CA LEU A 115 16.88 1.82 25.94
C LEU A 115 16.06 2.12 24.67
N PHE A 116 15.08 1.28 24.36
CA PHE A 116 14.24 1.43 23.17
C PHE A 116 13.03 2.33 23.40
N ASN A 117 12.59 3.02 22.34
CA ASN A 117 11.26 3.63 22.34
C ASN A 117 10.19 2.53 22.44
N PRO A 118 9.26 2.59 23.42
CA PRO A 118 8.32 1.51 23.71
C PRO A 118 7.45 1.11 22.53
N THR A 119 6.83 2.09 21.87
CA THR A 119 5.94 1.86 20.73
C THR A 119 6.74 1.38 19.53
N ASN A 120 7.90 2.00 19.27
CA ASN A 120 8.75 1.65 18.14
C ASN A 120 9.28 0.21 18.25
N LEU A 121 9.64 -0.27 19.45
CA LEU A 121 10.09 -1.65 19.65
C LEU A 121 8.97 -2.65 19.37
N ALA A 122 7.75 -2.40 19.86
CA ALA A 122 6.62 -3.28 19.58
C ALA A 122 6.28 -3.30 18.09
N LEU A 123 6.20 -2.14 17.42
CA LEU A 123 5.96 -2.07 15.98
C LEU A 123 7.06 -2.78 15.19
N ALA A 124 8.34 -2.56 15.52
CA ALA A 124 9.44 -3.24 14.87
C ALA A 124 9.39 -4.76 15.05
N VAL A 125 9.04 -5.27 16.24
CA VAL A 125 8.87 -6.71 16.48
C VAL A 125 7.67 -7.28 15.73
N MET A 126 6.53 -6.58 15.67
CA MET A 126 5.35 -7.05 14.91
C MET A 126 5.63 -7.09 13.39
N LEU A 127 6.28 -6.05 12.85
CA LEU A 127 6.69 -5.99 11.44
C LEU A 127 7.72 -7.09 11.12
N ALA A 128 8.74 -7.23 11.97
CA ALA A 128 9.83 -8.21 11.81
C ALA A 128 9.37 -9.67 11.85
N THR A 129 8.24 -9.95 12.50
CA THR A 129 7.68 -11.30 12.64
C THR A 129 6.50 -11.57 11.72
N GLY A 130 6.11 -10.61 10.88
CA GLY A 130 4.92 -10.70 10.02
C GLY A 130 3.58 -10.73 10.77
N LEU A 131 3.59 -10.55 12.11
CA LEU A 131 2.39 -10.65 12.95
C LEU A 131 1.46 -9.44 12.83
N GLY A 132 1.97 -8.29 12.38
CA GLY A 132 1.16 -7.11 12.11
C GLY A 132 1.88 -6.08 11.25
N TRP A 133 1.10 -5.29 10.52
CA TRP A 133 1.59 -4.29 9.58
C TRP A 133 1.24 -2.86 10.03
N ILE A 134 1.75 -1.88 9.29
CA ILE A 134 1.40 -0.46 9.42
C ILE A 134 0.84 0.00 8.08
N SER A 135 -0.32 0.66 8.09
CA SER A 135 -0.89 1.24 6.87
C SER A 135 -0.35 2.67 6.65
N PRO A 136 0.45 2.94 5.59
CA PRO A 136 1.05 4.26 5.40
C PRO A 136 0.07 5.32 4.90
N GLY A 137 -1.03 4.90 4.25
CA GLY A 137 -1.92 5.74 3.45
C GLY A 137 -3.24 6.16 4.10
N GLN A 138 -3.58 5.68 5.30
CA GLN A 138 -4.88 5.92 5.98
C GLN A 138 -5.15 7.38 6.38
N TRP A 139 -4.33 8.35 5.95
CA TRP A 139 -4.25 9.67 6.57
C TRP A 139 -4.99 10.78 5.79
N GLY A 140 -4.76 10.89 4.47
CA GLY A 140 -5.29 11.98 3.65
C GLY A 140 -4.66 13.35 3.96
N GLN A 141 -4.46 14.18 2.93
CA GLN A 141 -3.68 15.41 3.06
C GLN A 141 -4.25 16.42 4.08
N VAL A 142 -5.58 16.56 4.16
CA VAL A 142 -6.24 17.47 5.11
C VAL A 142 -5.94 17.11 6.57
N VAL A 143 -5.93 15.81 6.89
CA VAL A 143 -5.71 15.33 8.27
C VAL A 143 -4.23 15.21 8.57
N TRP A 144 -3.40 14.86 7.58
CA TRP A 144 -1.95 14.98 7.70
C TRP A 144 -1.56 16.43 8.06
N PHE A 145 -2.12 17.42 7.35
CA PHE A 145 -1.88 18.83 7.63
C PHE A 145 -2.45 19.26 8.99
N GLY A 146 -3.69 18.90 9.31
CA GLY A 146 -4.29 19.17 10.62
C GLY A 146 -3.53 18.55 11.79
N PHE A 147 -2.99 17.34 11.60
CA PHE A 147 -2.17 16.65 12.59
C PHE A 147 -0.75 17.23 12.67
N LEU A 148 -0.15 17.66 11.55
CA LEU A 148 1.10 18.43 11.54
C LEU A 148 0.93 19.74 12.33
N VAL A 149 -0.15 20.48 12.11
CA VAL A 149 -0.50 21.69 12.87
C VAL A 149 -0.70 21.36 14.36
N ALA A 150 -1.38 20.26 14.71
CA ALA A 150 -1.52 19.80 16.09
C ALA A 150 -0.18 19.38 16.72
N CYS A 151 0.74 18.80 15.94
CA CYS A 151 2.09 18.40 16.36
C CYS A 151 2.99 19.61 16.63
N LEU A 152 3.03 20.56 15.68
CA LEU A 152 3.75 21.84 15.82
C LEU A 152 3.17 22.67 16.97
N GLY A 153 1.84 22.75 17.07
CA GLY A 153 1.14 23.38 18.19
C GLY A 153 1.49 22.73 19.53
N SER A 154 1.56 21.40 19.59
CA SER A 154 2.00 20.67 20.80
C SER A 154 3.45 20.96 21.17
N LEU A 155 4.35 21.02 20.18
CA LEU A 155 5.77 21.36 20.38
C LEU A 155 5.93 22.80 20.92
N VAL A 156 5.15 23.75 20.40
CA VAL A 156 5.11 25.15 20.87
C VAL A 156 4.50 25.26 22.28
N VAL A 157 3.32 24.69 22.52
CA VAL A 157 2.59 24.75 23.80
C VAL A 157 3.37 24.09 24.94
N THR A 158 4.01 22.94 24.68
CA THR A 158 4.83 22.28 25.70
C THR A 158 6.18 22.97 25.92
N ARG A 159 6.67 23.77 24.96
CA ARG A 159 8.05 24.22 24.81
C ARG A 159 9.02 23.05 25.03
N ALA A 160 8.84 21.98 24.26
CA ALA A 160 9.50 20.70 24.49
C ALA A 160 11.04 20.82 24.47
N ALA A 161 11.70 20.35 25.53
CA ALA A 161 13.17 20.28 25.66
C ALA A 161 13.85 19.24 24.73
N ARG A 162 13.11 18.78 23.70
CA ARG A 162 13.48 17.80 22.66
C ARG A 162 12.92 18.21 21.27
N ALA A 163 12.51 19.48 21.11
CA ALA A 163 12.18 20.04 19.80
C ALA A 163 13.39 20.03 18.84
N ASP A 164 14.61 20.10 19.39
CA ASP A 164 15.86 20.12 18.64
C ASP A 164 16.14 18.81 17.88
N VAL A 165 15.98 17.63 18.50
CA VAL A 165 16.11 16.34 17.79
C VAL A 165 15.01 16.15 16.74
N THR A 166 13.79 16.61 17.04
CA THR A 166 12.62 16.52 16.15
C THR A 166 12.86 17.30 14.84
N LEU A 167 13.22 18.58 14.98
CA LEU A 167 13.46 19.48 13.84
C LEU A 167 14.75 19.11 13.10
N ALA A 168 15.81 18.67 13.79
CA ALA A 168 17.03 18.20 13.14
C ALA A 168 16.79 16.94 12.31
N PHE A 169 16.01 15.97 12.81
CA PHE A 169 15.65 14.78 12.05
C PHE A 169 14.84 15.14 10.81
N LEU A 170 13.77 15.94 10.95
CA LEU A 170 12.94 16.34 9.81
C LEU A 170 13.75 17.11 8.75
N ALA A 171 14.57 18.09 9.16
CA ALA A 171 15.38 18.87 8.22
C ALA A 171 16.39 18.01 7.45
N VAL A 172 17.10 17.09 8.14
CA VAL A 172 18.08 16.19 7.51
C VAL A 172 17.39 15.15 6.64
N TYR A 173 16.35 14.48 7.14
CA TYR A 173 15.65 13.42 6.42
C TYR A 173 14.99 13.96 5.15
N VAL A 174 14.20 15.05 5.26
CA VAL A 174 13.54 15.67 4.10
C VAL A 174 14.56 16.27 3.14
N GLY A 175 15.59 16.97 3.64
CA GLY A 175 16.67 17.50 2.80
C GLY A 175 17.38 16.42 1.98
N LEU A 176 17.61 15.25 2.56
CA LEU A 176 18.20 14.10 1.87
C LEU A 176 17.22 13.40 0.90
N LEU A 177 15.91 13.36 1.17
CA LEU A 177 14.91 12.90 0.20
C LEU A 177 14.93 13.77 -1.07
N PHE A 178 14.90 15.10 -0.90
CA PHE A 178 14.97 16.04 -2.01
C PHE A 178 16.32 15.99 -2.74
N ALA A 179 17.44 15.88 -2.01
CA ALA A 179 18.76 15.73 -2.61
C ALA A 179 18.91 14.41 -3.41
N ARG A 180 18.33 13.30 -2.92
CA ARG A 180 18.26 12.03 -3.67
C ARG A 180 17.45 12.21 -4.95
N ALA A 181 16.26 12.81 -4.86
CA ALA A 181 15.39 13.01 -6.01
C ALA A 181 16.07 13.85 -7.11
N LEU A 182 16.61 15.02 -6.73
CA LEU A 182 17.35 15.90 -7.63
C LEU A 182 18.58 15.22 -8.26
N ARG A 183 19.27 14.33 -7.53
CA ARG A 183 20.42 13.57 -8.06
C ARG A 183 20.02 12.52 -9.11
N LEU A 184 18.82 11.98 -9.04
CA LEU A 184 18.32 10.93 -9.94
C LEU A 184 17.50 11.48 -11.12
N GLY A 185 17.10 12.76 -11.07
CA GLY A 185 16.13 13.32 -12.01
C GLY A 185 14.67 12.98 -11.66
N ASP A 186 14.42 12.47 -10.45
CA ASP A 186 13.08 12.15 -9.96
C ASP A 186 12.22 13.44 -9.89
N PRO A 187 10.96 13.43 -10.37
CA PRO A 187 10.03 14.54 -10.19
C PRO A 187 9.84 14.89 -8.70
N LEU A 188 9.81 16.20 -8.38
CA LEU A 188 9.69 16.68 -6.99
C LEU A 188 8.37 16.28 -6.29
N THR A 189 7.38 15.80 -7.03
CA THR A 189 6.17 15.17 -6.48
C THR A 189 6.48 13.90 -5.68
N ILE A 190 7.55 13.17 -5.99
CA ILE A 190 7.97 11.94 -5.28
C ILE A 190 8.40 12.24 -3.83
N PRO A 191 9.39 13.11 -3.55
CA PRO A 191 9.74 13.45 -2.17
C PRO A 191 8.63 14.21 -1.43
N LEU A 192 7.75 14.95 -2.13
CA LEU A 192 6.54 15.53 -1.53
C LEU A 192 5.57 14.46 -1.03
N HIS A 193 5.21 13.47 -1.85
CA HIS A 193 4.34 12.37 -1.43
C HIS A 193 4.99 11.49 -0.33
N GLN A 194 6.32 11.45 -0.24
CA GLN A 194 7.03 10.73 0.82
C GLN A 194 7.02 11.45 2.19
N ILE A 195 6.74 12.76 2.24
CA ILE A 195 6.58 13.49 3.52
C ILE A 195 5.13 13.52 4.02
N ASP A 196 4.14 13.32 3.14
CA ASP A 196 2.68 13.22 3.43
C ASP A 196 2.28 11.96 4.24
N SER A 197 3.22 11.36 4.98
CA SER A 197 3.00 10.20 5.85
C SER A 197 2.63 10.59 7.28
N GLY A 198 1.46 10.16 7.76
CA GLY A 198 1.08 10.32 9.17
C GLY A 198 1.98 9.51 10.12
N ALA A 199 2.55 8.40 9.65
CA ALA A 199 3.53 7.62 10.41
C ALA A 199 4.84 8.40 10.64
N LEU A 200 5.30 9.18 9.65
CA LEU A 200 6.45 10.09 9.79
C LEU A 200 6.20 11.17 10.85
N LEU A 201 4.98 11.69 10.95
CA LEU A 201 4.61 12.67 11.97
C LEU A 201 4.54 12.05 13.38
N ILE A 202 3.92 10.88 13.55
CA ILE A 202 3.88 10.18 14.85
C ILE A 202 5.30 9.81 15.29
N PHE A 203 6.13 9.36 14.36
CA PHE A 203 7.54 9.10 14.58
C PHE A 203 8.29 10.36 15.08
N ALA A 204 8.22 11.45 14.33
CA ALA A 204 8.97 12.67 14.60
C ALA A 204 8.54 13.34 15.91
N PHE A 205 7.24 13.44 16.18
CA PHE A 205 6.73 14.23 17.31
C PHE A 205 6.46 13.41 18.58
N PHE A 206 6.40 12.07 18.51
CA PHE A 206 6.08 11.20 19.66
C PHE A 206 7.05 10.03 19.91
N MET A 207 7.90 9.63 18.94
CA MET A 207 8.87 8.55 19.13
C MET A 207 10.30 9.06 19.32
N ILE A 208 10.86 9.77 18.33
CA ILE A 208 12.22 10.33 18.41
C ILE A 208 12.32 11.50 19.39
N SER A 209 11.18 12.11 19.76
CA SER A 209 11.09 13.20 20.74
C SER A 209 11.16 12.75 22.21
N ASP A 210 11.06 11.44 22.49
CA ASP A 210 10.96 10.94 23.88
C ASP A 210 12.23 11.26 24.68
N PRO A 211 12.15 12.08 25.75
CA PRO A 211 13.31 12.43 26.56
C PRO A 211 13.88 11.27 27.38
N LYS A 212 13.21 10.11 27.43
CA LYS A 212 13.71 8.88 28.07
C LYS A 212 14.47 7.93 27.15
N THR A 213 14.49 8.17 25.84
CA THR A 213 15.21 7.35 24.84
C THR A 213 16.08 8.20 23.90
N THR A 214 16.43 9.42 24.31
CA THR A 214 17.28 10.35 23.55
C THR A 214 18.49 10.82 24.36
N PRO A 215 19.57 11.26 23.69
CA PRO A 215 20.72 11.86 24.36
C PRO A 215 20.38 13.13 25.16
N ASP A 216 21.11 13.40 26.23
CA ASP A 216 20.87 14.53 27.13
C ASP A 216 21.49 15.85 26.64
N SER A 217 22.58 15.81 25.88
CA SER A 217 23.15 17.00 25.23
C SER A 217 22.47 17.33 23.90
N ARG A 218 22.47 18.62 23.52
CA ARG A 218 21.96 19.08 22.21
C ARG A 218 22.82 18.54 21.07
N THR A 219 24.14 18.51 21.23
CA THR A 219 25.09 17.97 20.25
C THR A 219 24.84 16.48 20.01
N GLY A 220 24.73 15.69 21.09
CA GLY A 220 24.39 14.27 20.99
C GLY A 220 23.04 14.03 20.30
N ARG A 221 22.04 14.87 20.55
CA ARG A 221 20.74 14.81 19.86
C ARG A 221 20.80 15.15 18.37
N MET A 222 21.60 16.13 17.95
CA MET A 222 21.75 16.44 16.52
C MET A 222 22.53 15.35 15.78
N ALA A 223 23.57 14.78 16.40
CA ALA A 223 24.27 13.60 15.86
C ALA A 223 23.32 12.39 15.75
N TYR A 224 22.51 12.13 16.79
CA TYR A 224 21.52 11.05 16.81
C TYR A 224 20.47 11.19 15.70
N ALA A 225 19.94 12.40 15.50
CA ALA A 225 19.00 12.70 14.41
C ALA A 225 19.60 12.44 13.02
N LEU A 226 20.87 12.82 12.80
CA LEU A 226 21.59 12.55 11.56
C LEU A 226 21.80 11.05 11.34
N CYS A 227 22.24 10.31 12.36
CA CYS A 227 22.39 8.85 12.29
C CYS A 227 21.06 8.15 11.95
N ILE A 228 19.96 8.55 12.59
CA ILE A 228 18.61 8.00 12.33
C ILE A 228 18.17 8.32 10.90
N ALA A 229 18.36 9.55 10.42
CA ALA A 229 17.99 9.92 9.05
C ALA A 229 18.78 9.12 8.00
N LEU A 230 20.11 8.98 8.18
CA LEU A 230 20.95 8.17 7.30
C LEU A 230 20.57 6.68 7.34
N ALA A 231 20.33 6.12 8.53
CA ALA A 231 19.89 4.73 8.68
C ALA A 231 18.50 4.50 8.06
N ALA A 232 17.55 5.43 8.25
CA ALA A 232 16.22 5.36 7.66
C ALA A 232 16.26 5.35 6.13
N LEU A 233 17.10 6.19 5.52
CA LEU A 233 17.28 6.26 4.08
C LEU A 233 18.01 5.03 3.53
N TYR A 234 19.00 4.50 4.26
CA TYR A 234 19.66 3.25 3.90
C TYR A 234 18.70 2.06 3.96
N VAL A 235 17.84 1.98 4.98
CA VAL A 235 16.79 0.96 5.06
C VAL A 235 15.78 1.11 3.90
N GLN A 236 15.35 2.33 3.60
CA GLN A 236 14.31 2.60 2.59
C GLN A 236 14.80 2.49 1.13
N PHE A 237 16.06 2.84 0.84
CA PHE A 237 16.59 2.91 -0.53
C PHE A 237 17.83 2.05 -0.81
N GLY A 238 18.45 1.48 0.24
CA GLY A 238 19.54 0.50 0.11
C GLY A 238 19.13 -0.93 0.47
N LEU A 239 18.20 -1.09 1.41
CA LEU A 239 17.57 -2.38 1.77
C LEU A 239 16.12 -2.51 1.26
N PHE A 240 15.60 -1.49 0.58
CA PHE A 240 14.25 -1.44 -0.01
C PHE A 240 13.09 -1.77 0.95
N ARG A 241 13.27 -1.64 2.27
CA ARG A 241 12.23 -1.93 3.28
C ARG A 241 11.39 -0.68 3.60
N PRO A 242 10.05 -0.79 3.66
CA PRO A 242 9.18 0.31 4.05
C PRO A 242 9.34 0.69 5.53
N ASN A 243 8.83 1.86 5.90
CA ASN A 243 8.89 2.42 7.26
C ASN A 243 10.32 2.70 7.78
N GLY A 244 11.24 3.09 6.88
CA GLY A 244 12.65 3.40 7.18
C GLY A 244 12.91 4.14 8.50
N PRO A 245 12.17 5.21 8.86
CA PRO A 245 12.35 5.92 10.14
C PRO A 245 12.22 5.03 11.39
N LEU A 246 11.25 4.10 11.44
CA LEU A 246 11.05 3.19 12.57
C LEU A 246 12.26 2.28 12.77
N TRP A 247 12.73 1.68 11.68
CA TRP A 247 13.92 0.82 11.64
C TRP A 247 15.19 1.60 11.99
N GLY A 248 15.36 2.81 11.46
CA GLY A 248 16.48 3.70 11.78
C GLY A 248 16.56 4.03 13.27
N LEU A 249 15.42 4.29 13.93
CA LEU A 249 15.39 4.53 15.37
C LEU A 249 15.71 3.28 16.20
N ILE A 250 15.29 2.06 15.79
CA ILE A 250 15.75 0.82 16.45
C ILE A 250 17.25 0.60 16.25
N ALA A 251 17.73 0.68 15.01
CA ALA A 251 19.13 0.45 14.66
C ALA A 251 20.08 1.44 15.35
N CYS A 252 19.68 2.72 15.47
CA CYS A 252 20.48 3.73 16.17
C CYS A 252 20.30 3.73 17.70
N THR A 253 19.27 3.10 18.27
CA THR A 253 19.02 3.11 19.73
C THR A 253 20.27 2.74 20.57
N PRO A 254 21.07 1.71 20.23
CA PRO A 254 22.28 1.37 20.98
C PRO A 254 23.37 2.46 21.00
N LEU A 255 23.27 3.49 20.13
CA LEU A 255 24.19 4.63 20.12
C LEU A 255 23.89 5.64 21.25
N VAL A 256 22.69 5.64 21.86
CA VAL A 256 22.33 6.64 22.87
C VAL A 256 23.26 6.62 24.10
N PRO A 257 23.60 5.47 24.71
CA PRO A 257 24.62 5.40 25.76
C PRO A 257 26.00 5.92 25.35
N VAL A 258 26.39 5.72 24.08
CA VAL A 258 27.68 6.17 23.55
C VAL A 258 27.67 7.69 23.36
N LEU A 259 26.59 8.25 22.82
CA LEU A 259 26.42 9.69 22.62
C LEU A 259 26.25 10.46 23.94
N ASP A 260 25.62 9.87 24.96
CA ASP A 260 25.58 10.45 26.31
C ASP A 260 26.96 10.44 27.00
N HIS A 261 27.84 9.49 26.65
CA HIS A 261 29.21 9.43 27.16
C HIS A 261 30.14 10.41 26.44
N LEU A 262 30.07 10.47 25.11
CA LEU A 262 30.87 11.38 24.27
C LEU A 262 30.43 12.85 24.42
N PHE A 263 29.15 13.10 24.64
CA PHE A 263 28.58 14.45 24.78
C PHE A 263 27.70 14.53 26.04
N PRO A 264 28.28 14.68 27.25
CA PRO A 264 27.54 14.78 28.49
C PRO A 264 26.51 15.93 28.50
N GLY A 265 25.38 15.73 29.18
CA GLY A 265 24.31 16.72 29.27
C GLY A 265 23.39 16.54 30.47
N ALA A 266 22.51 17.53 30.70
CA ALA A 266 21.57 17.52 31.82
C ALA A 266 20.43 16.52 31.60
N ARG A 267 20.31 15.52 32.50
CA ARG A 267 19.29 14.46 32.45
C ARG A 267 17.88 15.01 32.53
N TYR A 268 17.00 14.56 31.62
CA TYR A 268 15.60 14.95 31.68
C TYR A 268 14.82 14.18 32.76
N ALA A 269 14.19 14.94 33.66
CA ALA A 269 13.23 14.45 34.65
C ALA A 269 11.86 15.08 34.39
N TRP A 270 10.80 14.26 34.43
CA TRP A 270 9.43 14.77 34.55
C TRP A 270 9.28 15.46 35.90
N THR A 271 8.60 16.62 35.93
CA THR A 271 8.22 17.27 37.18
C THR A 271 7.38 16.32 38.03
N ARG A 272 7.86 15.99 39.24
CA ARG A 272 7.06 15.23 40.21
C ARG A 272 5.82 16.07 40.55
N ALA A 273 4.63 15.49 40.40
CA ALA A 273 3.43 16.11 40.94
C ALA A 273 3.57 16.25 42.46
N SER A 274 3.17 17.40 43.00
CA SER A 274 3.15 17.64 44.44
C SER A 274 2.16 16.69 45.12
N THR A 275 2.70 15.78 45.94
CA THR A 275 2.02 15.16 47.11
C THR A 275 0.52 14.87 46.97
N GLY A 276 0.20 13.76 46.30
CA GLY A 276 -1.18 13.23 46.17
C GLY A 276 -1.32 11.75 46.59
N CYS A 277 -0.37 11.20 47.34
CA CYS A 277 -0.43 9.85 47.89
C CYS A 277 0.04 9.89 49.34
N ALA A 278 -0.88 9.71 50.28
CA ALA A 278 -0.55 9.61 51.70
C ALA A 278 0.00 8.22 52.03
N SER A 279 1.10 8.16 52.77
CA SER A 279 1.54 6.94 53.43
C SER A 279 0.76 6.75 54.74
N PRO A 280 0.01 5.67 54.93
CA PRO A 280 -0.49 5.30 56.26
C PRO A 280 0.68 4.71 57.06
N ASN A 281 1.39 5.55 57.82
CA ASN A 281 2.10 5.26 59.09
C ASN A 281 3.21 6.28 59.38
N SER A 282 2.89 7.34 60.15
CA SER A 282 3.85 8.04 61.02
C SER A 282 3.09 9.05 61.91
N SER A 283 2.69 8.63 63.11
CA SER A 283 2.21 9.51 64.17
C SER A 283 3.32 9.80 65.20
N LEU A 284 3.09 10.83 66.02
CA LEU A 284 3.82 11.21 67.25
C LEU A 284 5.16 11.97 67.14
N HIS A 285 5.39 12.78 68.19
CA HIS A 285 6.54 13.64 68.53
C HIS A 285 6.81 14.83 67.58
N ILE A 286 6.64 16.13 67.92
CA ILE A 286 6.70 16.95 69.17
C ILE A 286 8.10 17.46 69.55
N ASN A 287 8.24 18.80 69.49
CA ASN A 287 9.22 19.71 70.14
C ASN A 287 10.74 19.62 69.86
N ALA A 288 11.27 20.69 69.25
CA ALA A 288 12.51 21.37 69.68
C ALA A 288 12.55 22.83 69.17
N ARG A 289 13.42 23.69 69.73
CA ARG A 289 13.59 25.14 69.42
C ARG A 289 14.89 25.41 68.61
N PRO A 290 15.06 26.61 68.00
CA PRO A 290 16.14 26.88 67.05
C PRO A 290 17.44 27.39 67.68
N SER A 291 18.54 27.27 66.92
CA SER A 291 19.84 27.94 67.15
C SER A 291 20.50 28.28 65.80
N ALA A 292 21.29 29.36 65.74
CA ALA A 292 21.86 29.91 64.50
C ALA A 292 23.37 29.65 64.35
N GLY A 293 23.91 29.76 63.12
CA GLY A 293 25.36 29.98 62.92
C GLY A 293 25.99 29.40 61.63
N SER A 294 26.93 30.17 61.07
CA SER A 294 28.05 29.80 60.18
C SER A 294 27.83 29.01 58.87
N HIS A 295 28.02 29.71 57.75
CA HIS A 295 28.71 29.21 56.54
C HIS A 295 30.26 29.25 56.74
N PRO A 296 31.09 28.81 55.77
CA PRO A 296 31.09 27.52 55.04
C PRO A 296 32.50 26.88 54.96
N ARG A 297 32.64 25.58 54.61
CA ARG A 297 33.82 25.04 53.91
C ARG A 297 33.61 23.62 53.33
N SER A 298 34.59 23.18 52.53
CA SER A 298 34.44 22.22 51.42
C SER A 298 34.95 20.79 51.70
N ALA A 299 34.10 19.80 51.37
CA ALA A 299 34.44 18.44 50.86
C ALA A 299 35.25 17.50 51.81
N PRO A 300 35.54 16.22 51.45
CA PRO A 300 35.08 15.40 50.31
C PRO A 300 34.62 13.93 50.67
N VAL A 301 34.21 13.17 49.64
CA VAL A 301 34.06 11.68 49.51
C VAL A 301 33.12 10.88 50.46
N SER A 302 32.27 10.01 49.87
CA SER A 302 32.07 8.56 50.17
C SER A 302 30.58 8.13 50.17
N LEU A 303 30.16 6.92 49.75
CA LEU A 303 30.77 5.88 48.89
C LEU A 303 29.63 5.00 48.31
N VAL A 304 29.66 4.79 46.98
CA VAL A 304 29.27 3.60 46.18
C VAL A 304 28.25 2.55 46.71
N SER A 305 27.35 2.10 45.81
CA SER A 305 26.82 0.72 45.79
C SER A 305 27.05 0.10 44.38
N PRO A 306 27.79 -1.02 44.22
CA PRO A 306 28.20 -1.51 42.90
C PRO A 306 27.79 -2.98 42.65
N THR A 307 26.72 -3.25 41.90
CA THR A 307 26.40 -4.64 41.51
C THR A 307 25.87 -4.79 40.08
N LYS A 308 26.44 -5.77 39.37
CA LYS A 308 26.02 -6.33 38.07
C LYS A 308 26.38 -5.57 36.79
N GLU A 309 27.56 -4.95 36.76
CA GLU A 309 28.40 -5.04 35.56
C GLU A 309 29.07 -6.44 35.44
N VAL A 310 28.31 -7.50 35.10
CA VAL A 310 28.85 -8.72 34.41
C VAL A 310 27.69 -9.43 33.68
N LEU A 311 27.52 -9.14 32.38
CA LEU A 311 26.98 -10.10 31.37
C LEU A 311 27.07 -9.59 29.91
N MET A 312 27.45 -8.32 29.72
CA MET A 312 27.09 -7.55 28.51
C MET A 312 27.71 -8.05 27.18
N ARG A 313 28.81 -8.81 27.22
CA ARG A 313 29.46 -9.35 25.99
C ARG A 313 28.71 -10.54 25.37
N ARG A 314 27.74 -11.17 26.05
CA ARG A 314 26.95 -12.30 25.52
C ARG A 314 25.58 -11.92 24.94
N VAL A 315 25.11 -10.68 25.14
CA VAL A 315 23.76 -10.25 24.69
C VAL A 315 23.82 -9.41 23.40
N ILE A 316 24.84 -8.57 23.23
CA ILE A 316 24.96 -7.68 22.06
C ILE A 316 25.02 -8.47 20.74
N VAL A 317 25.81 -9.54 20.70
CA VAL A 317 25.99 -10.37 19.49
C VAL A 317 24.68 -11.06 19.04
N PRO A 318 23.95 -11.83 19.89
CA PRO A 318 22.68 -12.42 19.47
C PRO A 318 21.59 -11.38 19.21
N SER A 319 21.56 -10.23 19.89
CA SER A 319 20.61 -9.16 19.55
C SER A 319 20.86 -8.60 18.13
N LEU A 320 22.12 -8.38 17.76
CA LEU A 320 22.49 -7.90 16.42
C LEU A 320 22.17 -8.93 15.32
N LEU A 321 22.45 -10.21 15.59
CA LEU A 321 22.11 -11.33 14.70
C LEU A 321 20.60 -11.53 14.56
N LEU A 322 19.83 -11.37 15.64
CA LEU A 322 18.37 -11.46 15.60
C LEU A 322 17.77 -10.34 14.73
N THR A 323 18.27 -9.11 14.85
CA THR A 323 17.87 -8.01 13.95
C THR A 323 18.29 -8.21 12.49
N LEU A 324 19.33 -9.02 12.22
CA LEU A 324 19.74 -9.37 10.86
C LEU A 324 18.88 -10.49 10.26
N GLY A 325 18.61 -11.55 11.04
CA GLY A 325 17.77 -12.67 10.60
C GLY A 325 16.31 -12.25 10.33
N LEU A 326 15.78 -11.33 11.13
CA LEU A 326 14.44 -10.76 10.96
C LEU A 326 14.29 -9.85 9.72
N LEU A 327 15.38 -9.52 9.01
CA LEU A 327 15.33 -8.82 7.72
C LEU A 327 15.30 -9.78 6.52
N ALA A 328 15.55 -11.08 6.74
CA ALA A 328 15.79 -12.07 5.68
C ALA A 328 14.57 -12.90 5.25
N TRP A 329 13.44 -12.80 5.95
CA TRP A 329 12.18 -13.44 5.55
C TRP A 329 11.11 -12.41 5.17
N SER A 330 10.63 -12.53 3.94
CA SER A 330 9.36 -11.96 3.48
C SER A 330 8.84 -12.86 2.37
N GLY A 331 7.67 -13.47 2.59
CA GLY A 331 6.97 -14.27 1.60
C GLY A 331 5.61 -13.67 1.32
N GLU A 332 5.41 -13.15 0.12
CA GLU A 332 4.10 -12.84 -0.44
C GLU A 332 3.62 -14.03 -1.29
N ALA A 333 2.52 -13.90 -2.05
CA ALA A 333 1.93 -15.03 -2.77
C ALA A 333 0.95 -14.61 -3.88
N SER A 334 1.16 -15.09 -5.11
CA SER A 334 0.25 -14.92 -6.26
C SER A 334 0.52 -15.93 -7.42
N ALA A 335 0.25 -15.57 -8.68
CA ALA A 335 0.06 -16.37 -9.91
C ALA A 335 1.26 -16.83 -10.76
N PHE A 336 1.03 -17.90 -11.54
CA PHE A 336 1.62 -18.17 -12.85
C PHE A 336 0.59 -18.92 -13.74
N CYS A 337 0.53 -18.60 -15.03
CA CYS A 337 -0.18 -19.36 -16.08
C CYS A 337 0.52 -20.69 -16.43
N GLY A 338 0.83 -21.52 -15.43
CA GLY A 338 1.54 -22.77 -15.60
C GLY A 338 2.01 -23.37 -14.28
N PHE A 339 2.96 -24.31 -14.36
CA PHE A 339 3.31 -25.19 -13.26
C PHE A 339 4.73 -24.96 -12.71
N TYR A 340 4.89 -25.04 -11.38
CA TYR A 340 6.14 -24.89 -10.64
C TYR A 340 6.64 -26.23 -10.06
N VAL A 341 7.79 -26.72 -10.54
CA VAL A 341 8.39 -28.00 -10.09
C VAL A 341 9.45 -27.75 -9.02
N GLY A 342 9.25 -28.26 -7.81
CA GLY A 342 10.21 -28.13 -6.69
C GLY A 342 11.03 -29.40 -6.45
N LYS A 343 12.19 -29.27 -5.78
CA LYS A 343 13.06 -30.41 -5.39
C LYS A 343 12.81 -30.99 -3.99
N ALA A 344 11.94 -30.38 -3.20
CA ALA A 344 11.61 -30.80 -1.84
C ALA A 344 10.16 -31.29 -1.72
N ASP A 345 9.79 -31.86 -0.57
CA ASP A 345 8.42 -32.29 -0.21
C ASP A 345 7.43 -31.11 0.07
N THR A 346 7.70 -29.92 -0.49
CA THR A 346 6.89 -28.72 -0.30
C THR A 346 6.01 -28.45 -1.52
N GLN A 347 4.71 -28.33 -1.29
CA GLN A 347 3.73 -27.99 -2.34
C GLN A 347 3.85 -26.50 -2.70
N LEU A 348 3.98 -26.22 -3.99
CA LEU A 348 4.14 -24.87 -4.56
C LEU A 348 2.80 -24.35 -5.07
N PHE A 349 2.26 -23.33 -4.41
CA PHE A 349 0.92 -22.79 -4.69
C PHE A 349 0.96 -21.46 -5.44
N ASN A 350 -0.21 -21.09 -5.96
CA ASN A 350 -0.41 -20.21 -7.09
C ASN A 350 -1.84 -19.59 -6.95
N LYS A 351 -2.02 -18.25 -6.98
CA LYS A 351 -3.33 -17.55 -6.76
C LYS A 351 -3.79 -16.39 -7.70
N ALA A 352 -2.98 -15.37 -8.08
CA ALA A 352 -3.39 -14.34 -9.08
C ALA A 352 -2.30 -13.96 -10.13
N SER A 353 -2.54 -14.14 -11.44
CA SER A 353 -1.52 -13.97 -12.52
C SER A 353 -1.76 -12.73 -13.41
N GLU A 354 -0.69 -12.13 -13.97
CA GLU A 354 -0.78 -11.08 -15.00
C GLU A 354 -0.01 -11.45 -16.28
N VAL A 355 -0.66 -11.31 -17.44
CA VAL A 355 -0.06 -11.59 -18.76
C VAL A 355 -0.39 -10.49 -19.77
N ALA A 356 0.62 -9.82 -20.31
CA ALA A 356 0.46 -8.97 -21.49
C ALA A 356 0.82 -9.75 -22.77
N ILE A 357 -0.01 -9.64 -23.80
CA ILE A 357 0.12 -10.35 -25.09
C ILE A 357 0.09 -9.31 -26.21
N ALA A 358 1.26 -8.94 -26.73
CA ALA A 358 1.36 -8.14 -27.94
C ALA A 358 1.29 -9.07 -29.16
N ARG A 359 0.23 -8.98 -29.96
CA ARG A 359 0.05 -9.80 -31.16
C ARG A 359 -0.30 -8.97 -32.39
N HIS A 360 0.32 -9.32 -33.51
CA HIS A 360 -0.11 -8.90 -34.84
C HIS A 360 0.25 -9.98 -35.86
N GLU A 361 -0.71 -10.31 -36.73
CA GLU A 361 -0.65 -11.48 -37.64
C GLU A 361 -0.39 -12.79 -36.86
N ASN A 362 0.72 -13.50 -37.16
CA ASN A 362 1.15 -14.70 -36.45
C ASN A 362 2.20 -14.43 -35.36
N LYS A 363 2.75 -13.21 -35.29
CA LYS A 363 3.84 -12.85 -34.38
C LYS A 363 3.24 -12.45 -33.02
N THR A 364 3.68 -13.12 -31.96
CA THR A 364 3.17 -12.96 -30.60
C THR A 364 4.33 -12.75 -29.64
N VAL A 365 4.25 -11.72 -28.79
CA VAL A 365 5.12 -11.53 -27.64
C VAL A 365 4.27 -11.62 -26.38
N ILE A 366 4.61 -12.55 -25.49
CA ILE A 366 3.92 -12.75 -24.21
C ILE A 366 4.86 -12.31 -23.09
N THR A 367 4.43 -11.33 -22.29
CA THR A 367 5.10 -10.89 -21.06
C THR A 367 4.30 -11.38 -19.86
N MET A 368 4.83 -12.34 -19.09
CA MET A 368 4.18 -12.94 -17.93
C MET A 368 4.82 -12.43 -16.64
N ALA A 369 4.07 -11.77 -15.78
CA ALA A 369 4.51 -11.49 -14.41
C ALA A 369 3.96 -12.58 -13.49
N ASN A 370 4.89 -13.24 -12.80
CA ASN A 370 4.60 -14.42 -12.00
C ASN A 370 5.08 -14.23 -10.55
N ASP A 371 4.28 -14.67 -9.60
CA ASP A 371 4.61 -14.77 -8.18
C ASP A 371 4.35 -16.20 -7.69
N PHE A 372 5.05 -16.64 -6.65
CA PHE A 372 5.07 -18.06 -6.25
C PHE A 372 5.00 -18.22 -4.73
N ARG A 373 4.38 -19.31 -4.26
CA ARG A 373 4.25 -19.60 -2.83
C ARG A 373 4.75 -20.99 -2.46
N GLY A 374 5.96 -21.09 -1.94
CA GLY A 374 6.49 -22.33 -1.35
C GLY A 374 7.92 -22.20 -0.82
N ASP A 375 8.28 -23.00 0.19
CA ASP A 375 9.60 -23.00 0.84
C ASP A 375 10.58 -23.92 0.09
N VAL A 376 11.08 -23.45 -1.06
CA VAL A 376 12.05 -24.15 -1.91
C VAL A 376 13.15 -23.20 -2.39
N LYS A 377 14.39 -23.67 -2.30
CA LYS A 377 15.59 -22.93 -2.71
C LYS A 377 15.91 -23.01 -4.20
N GLU A 378 15.35 -24.01 -4.88
CA GLU A 378 15.38 -24.17 -6.33
C GLU A 378 14.03 -24.72 -6.80
N PHE A 379 13.49 -24.14 -7.87
CA PHE A 379 12.33 -24.66 -8.60
C PHE A 379 12.40 -24.30 -10.08
N ALA A 380 11.61 -24.98 -10.90
CA ALA A 380 11.50 -24.75 -12.35
C ALA A 380 10.10 -24.28 -12.74
N LEU A 381 10.05 -23.25 -13.59
CA LEU A 381 8.86 -22.69 -14.24
C LEU A 381 8.64 -23.42 -15.58
N VAL A 382 7.54 -24.18 -15.73
CA VAL A 382 7.22 -24.91 -16.97
C VAL A 382 6.08 -24.24 -17.72
N VAL A 383 6.38 -23.73 -18.93
CA VAL A 383 5.44 -23.03 -19.82
C VAL A 383 5.22 -23.87 -21.10
N PRO A 384 3.97 -24.25 -21.47
CA PRO A 384 3.69 -24.79 -22.80
C PRO A 384 3.78 -23.69 -23.85
N VAL A 385 4.50 -23.93 -24.94
CA VAL A 385 4.71 -22.96 -26.04
C VAL A 385 4.46 -23.61 -27.41
N PRO A 386 3.94 -22.88 -28.40
CA PRO A 386 3.49 -23.48 -29.66
C PRO A 386 4.62 -23.82 -30.64
N THR A 387 5.80 -23.23 -30.46
CA THR A 387 7.03 -23.49 -31.23
C THR A 387 8.18 -23.85 -30.28
N LEU A 388 9.33 -24.24 -30.82
CA LEU A 388 10.58 -24.10 -30.08
C LEU A 388 10.88 -22.59 -29.93
N LEU A 389 11.62 -22.20 -28.90
CA LEU A 389 12.10 -20.83 -28.71
C LEU A 389 13.61 -20.79 -28.94
N GLU A 390 14.08 -19.75 -29.62
CA GLU A 390 15.50 -19.39 -29.68
C GLU A 390 15.85 -18.54 -28.45
N ARG A 391 17.12 -18.53 -28.00
CA ARG A 391 17.50 -17.78 -26.78
C ARG A 391 17.27 -16.28 -26.93
N GLU A 392 17.49 -15.76 -28.13
CA GLU A 392 17.28 -14.38 -28.55
C GLU A 392 15.78 -13.99 -28.58
N GLN A 393 14.87 -14.96 -28.42
CA GLN A 393 13.42 -14.74 -28.28
C GLN A 393 12.97 -14.61 -26.81
N ILE A 394 13.85 -14.83 -25.83
CA ILE A 394 13.51 -14.81 -24.40
C ILE A 394 14.23 -13.66 -23.69
N HIS A 395 13.45 -12.78 -23.06
CA HIS A 395 13.91 -11.58 -22.37
C HIS A 395 13.28 -11.47 -20.98
N VAL A 396 13.83 -10.57 -20.16
CA VAL A 396 13.25 -10.22 -18.85
C VAL A 396 12.75 -8.78 -18.92
N GLY A 397 11.44 -8.61 -18.78
CA GLY A 397 10.74 -7.33 -18.86
C GLY A 397 10.89 -6.47 -17.61
N ASN A 398 10.39 -5.23 -17.69
CA ASN A 398 10.37 -4.30 -16.57
C ASN A 398 8.99 -4.35 -15.86
N PRO A 399 8.91 -4.76 -14.58
CA PRO A 399 7.64 -4.86 -13.85
C PRO A 399 6.90 -3.53 -13.73
N ALA A 400 7.61 -2.39 -13.70
CA ALA A 400 6.97 -1.07 -13.63
C ALA A 400 6.09 -0.78 -14.87
N VAL A 401 6.43 -1.34 -16.03
CA VAL A 401 5.71 -1.10 -17.29
C VAL A 401 4.43 -1.93 -17.36
N LEU A 402 4.47 -3.19 -16.91
CA LEU A 402 3.26 -4.00 -16.77
C LEU A 402 2.32 -3.39 -15.72
N LYS A 403 2.86 -2.89 -14.60
CA LYS A 403 2.05 -2.17 -13.61
C LYS A 403 1.42 -0.89 -14.21
N HIS A 404 2.14 -0.12 -15.04
CA HIS A 404 1.57 1.05 -15.68
C HIS A 404 0.42 0.67 -16.64
N LEU A 405 0.55 -0.45 -17.37
CA LEU A 405 -0.54 -1.00 -18.18
C LEU A 405 -1.76 -1.42 -17.33
N ALA A 406 -1.53 -2.06 -16.19
CA ALA A 406 -2.56 -2.47 -15.23
C ALA A 406 -3.28 -1.26 -14.60
N ASP A 407 -2.55 -0.20 -14.25
CA ASP A 407 -3.09 1.05 -13.69
C ASP A 407 -3.90 1.84 -14.75
N TYR A 408 -3.37 1.92 -15.99
CA TYR A 408 -4.02 2.62 -17.11
C TYR A 408 -5.37 2.02 -17.51
N SER A 409 -5.48 0.69 -17.43
CA SER A 409 -6.64 -0.08 -17.88
C SER A 409 -7.62 -0.47 -16.78
N ALA A 410 -7.40 -0.01 -15.54
CA ALA A 410 -8.19 -0.42 -14.39
C ALA A 410 -9.68 0.00 -14.47
N PRO A 411 -10.61 -0.83 -13.96
CA PRO A 411 -11.97 -0.42 -13.62
C PRO A 411 -11.96 0.79 -12.67
N ARG A 412 -12.91 1.72 -12.81
CA ARG A 412 -12.85 2.99 -12.08
C ARG A 412 -14.20 3.61 -11.74
N LEU A 413 -14.14 4.60 -10.84
CA LEU A 413 -15.20 5.58 -10.60
C LEU A 413 -14.98 6.81 -11.49
N VAL A 414 -16.07 7.45 -11.91
CA VAL A 414 -16.08 8.78 -12.56
C VAL A 414 -17.09 9.66 -11.84
N GLU A 415 -16.68 10.86 -11.45
CA GLU A 415 -17.51 11.82 -10.72
C GLU A 415 -18.09 12.86 -11.67
N TYR A 416 -19.42 13.00 -11.64
CA TYR A 416 -20.16 14.05 -12.34
C TYR A 416 -20.88 14.92 -11.32
N PHE A 417 -21.02 16.20 -11.62
CA PHE A 417 -21.74 17.17 -10.80
C PHE A 417 -22.94 17.66 -11.59
N ASP A 418 -24.13 17.67 -10.98
CA ASP A 418 -25.32 18.20 -11.64
C ASP A 418 -25.23 19.72 -11.81
N GLU A 419 -25.63 20.21 -12.99
CA GLU A 419 -25.69 21.65 -13.28
C GLU A 419 -26.74 22.36 -12.42
N ASN A 420 -26.60 23.67 -12.24
CA ASN A 420 -27.63 24.50 -11.59
C ASN A 420 -28.95 24.44 -12.40
N PRO A 421 -30.06 23.91 -11.85
CA PRO A 421 -31.31 23.76 -12.59
C PRO A 421 -31.95 25.10 -13.01
N CYS A 422 -31.58 26.22 -12.38
CA CYS A 422 -32.05 27.55 -12.78
C CYS A 422 -31.31 28.12 -14.01
N LEU A 423 -30.07 27.67 -14.28
CA LEU A 423 -29.18 28.21 -15.31
C LEU A 423 -29.76 28.10 -16.75
N ARG A 424 -30.63 27.11 -16.97
CA ARG A 424 -31.24 26.86 -18.28
C ARG A 424 -32.25 27.93 -18.70
N HIS A 425 -32.83 28.68 -17.75
CA HIS A 425 -33.64 29.86 -18.06
C HIS A 425 -32.76 31.03 -18.53
N GLU A 426 -31.67 31.34 -17.81
CA GLU A 426 -30.73 32.42 -18.17
C GLU A 426 -30.04 32.20 -19.52
N LEU A 427 -29.71 30.94 -19.84
CA LEU A 427 -29.07 30.58 -21.11
C LEU A 427 -30.01 30.60 -22.32
N MET A 428 -31.34 30.59 -22.13
CA MET A 428 -32.29 30.75 -23.23
C MET A 428 -32.36 32.19 -23.75
N GLU A 429 -32.21 33.19 -22.88
CA GLU A 429 -32.15 34.60 -23.32
C GLU A 429 -30.89 34.91 -24.14
N ARG A 430 -29.74 34.33 -23.74
CA ARG A 430 -28.43 34.61 -24.36
C ARG A 430 -28.13 33.83 -25.64
N ARG A 431 -28.79 32.68 -25.88
CA ARG A 431 -28.50 31.81 -27.06
C ARG A 431 -29.11 32.26 -28.39
N SER A 432 -29.74 33.44 -28.42
CA SER A 432 -30.29 34.07 -29.63
C SER A 432 -29.22 34.73 -30.52
N MET A 433 -28.02 35.02 -29.99
CA MET A 433 -27.03 35.90 -30.64
C MET A 433 -25.81 35.17 -31.26
N ASP A 434 -25.28 34.14 -30.60
CA ASP A 434 -23.99 33.53 -31.01
C ASP A 434 -24.10 32.44 -32.10
N ALA A 435 -25.31 32.15 -32.59
CA ALA A 435 -25.57 31.11 -33.59
C ALA A 435 -25.14 31.47 -35.04
N MET A 436 -24.12 32.33 -35.22
CA MET A 436 -23.71 32.86 -36.52
C MET A 436 -22.19 32.85 -36.78
N LYS A 437 -21.51 31.75 -36.41
CA LYS A 437 -20.14 31.42 -36.92
C LYS A 437 -19.84 29.92 -36.84
N SER A 438 -19.87 29.23 -37.98
CA SER A 438 -19.49 27.81 -38.12
C SER A 438 -19.08 27.51 -39.57
N MET A 439 -18.56 26.29 -39.82
CA MET A 439 -18.17 25.72 -41.14
C MET A 439 -16.85 26.29 -41.75
N ALA A 440 -15.98 25.52 -42.43
CA ALA A 440 -15.90 24.07 -42.67
C ALA A 440 -14.40 23.58 -42.85
N PRO A 441 -14.00 22.70 -43.80
CA PRO A 441 -13.77 21.26 -43.55
C PRO A 441 -12.33 20.75 -43.82
N ALA A 442 -12.13 19.42 -43.70
CA ALA A 442 -10.85 18.71 -43.90
C ALA A 442 -10.80 17.84 -45.17
N SER A 443 -9.60 17.36 -45.56
CA SER A 443 -9.37 16.41 -46.67
C SER A 443 -8.08 15.56 -46.51
N ALA A 444 -7.98 14.46 -47.27
CA ALA A 444 -6.88 13.46 -47.36
C ALA A 444 -7.03 12.70 -48.72
N PRO A 445 -6.36 11.57 -49.08
CA PRO A 445 -5.22 10.81 -48.49
C PRO A 445 -4.15 10.34 -49.55
N ALA A 446 -3.19 9.44 -49.21
CA ALA A 446 -2.49 8.51 -50.14
C ALA A 446 -1.68 7.37 -49.43
N ARG A 447 -1.23 6.34 -50.18
CA ARG A 447 -0.57 5.05 -49.76
C ARG A 447 0.97 5.03 -50.02
N GLU A 448 1.82 3.97 -49.96
CA GLU A 448 1.70 2.48 -49.91
C GLU A 448 3.07 1.76 -49.59
N ARG A 449 3.09 0.63 -48.81
CA ARG A 449 3.97 -0.61 -48.84
C ARG A 449 5.53 -0.54 -48.89
N ASP A 450 6.39 -1.57 -48.62
CA ASP A 450 6.32 -2.98 -48.13
C ASP A 450 7.73 -3.53 -47.67
N LYS A 451 7.77 -4.54 -46.75
CA LYS A 451 8.75 -5.69 -46.62
C LYS A 451 10.28 -5.46 -46.38
N ALA A 452 11.13 -6.43 -45.93
CA ALA A 452 11.03 -7.66 -45.10
C ALA A 452 12.46 -8.30 -44.85
N LEU A 453 12.53 -9.48 -44.17
CA LEU A 453 13.70 -10.40 -43.93
C LEU A 453 14.69 -9.93 -42.83
N GLY A 454 15.39 -10.75 -42.01
CA GLY A 454 15.58 -12.22 -41.81
C GLY A 454 17.07 -12.47 -41.36
N VAL A 455 17.53 -13.34 -40.44
CA VAL A 455 17.33 -14.80 -40.16
C VAL A 455 18.11 -15.21 -38.86
N THR A 456 17.70 -16.33 -38.20
CA THR A 456 18.18 -17.19 -37.04
C THR A 456 19.71 -17.32 -36.73
N VAL A 457 20.31 -18.06 -35.74
CA VAL A 457 20.00 -19.18 -34.78
C VAL A 457 21.25 -19.31 -33.81
N GLU A 458 21.42 -20.00 -32.66
CA GLU A 458 20.67 -20.59 -31.50
C GLU A 458 21.75 -20.96 -30.40
N ALA A 459 21.53 -20.85 -29.07
CA ALA A 459 22.34 -21.55 -28.01
C ALA A 459 21.86 -21.38 -26.52
N GLU A 460 22.46 -22.14 -25.59
CA GLU A 460 22.15 -22.27 -24.13
C GLU A 460 22.87 -21.24 -23.23
N TYR A 461 22.13 -20.43 -22.44
CA TYR A 461 22.71 -19.41 -21.54
C TYR A 461 21.81 -18.96 -20.37
N MET A 462 22.40 -18.37 -19.33
CA MET A 462 21.68 -17.60 -18.29
C MET A 462 21.06 -16.30 -18.86
N VAL A 463 19.89 -15.92 -18.34
CA VAL A 463 19.28 -14.59 -18.58
C VAL A 463 18.74 -14.03 -17.25
N GLY A 464 19.51 -13.14 -16.62
CA GLY A 464 19.15 -12.56 -15.31
C GLY A 464 19.18 -13.59 -14.19
N GLU A 465 18.08 -13.70 -13.45
CA GLU A 465 17.85 -14.65 -12.35
C GLU A 465 17.41 -16.05 -12.83
N TYR A 466 17.37 -16.29 -14.15
CA TYR A 466 16.90 -17.53 -14.76
C TYR A 466 18.02 -18.33 -15.44
N ASP A 467 18.16 -19.59 -15.02
CA ASP A 467 18.86 -20.66 -15.74
C ASP A 467 17.84 -21.23 -16.77
N ILE A 468 17.93 -20.84 -18.04
CA ILE A 468 16.94 -21.21 -19.06
C ILE A 468 17.36 -22.50 -19.76
N LEU A 469 16.48 -23.51 -19.75
CA LEU A 469 16.63 -24.75 -20.52
C LEU A 469 15.44 -24.93 -21.48
N ILE A 470 15.76 -25.06 -22.77
CA ILE A 470 14.77 -25.19 -23.84
C ILE A 470 14.73 -26.64 -24.31
N LEU A 471 13.73 -27.40 -23.86
CA LEU A 471 13.67 -28.84 -24.08
C LEU A 471 12.87 -29.19 -25.34
N SER A 472 13.56 -29.77 -26.34
CA SER A 472 12.92 -30.14 -27.61
C SER A 472 12.02 -31.36 -27.44
N ALA A 473 10.74 -31.23 -27.84
CA ALA A 473 9.72 -32.27 -27.63
C ALA A 473 9.80 -33.42 -28.66
N LYS A 474 10.99 -34.01 -28.87
CA LYS A 474 11.12 -35.35 -29.49
C LYS A 474 10.82 -36.48 -28.50
N GLU A 475 10.96 -36.20 -27.21
CA GLU A 475 10.77 -37.17 -26.14
C GLU A 475 9.68 -36.68 -25.19
N SER A 476 8.48 -37.26 -25.28
CA SER A 476 7.41 -37.05 -24.29
C SER A 476 7.89 -37.41 -22.89
N ASN A 477 8.64 -38.50 -22.81
CA ASN A 477 9.25 -39.01 -21.59
C ASN A 477 10.43 -38.13 -21.16
N GLY A 478 11.09 -37.44 -22.10
CA GLY A 478 12.32 -36.69 -21.84
C GLY A 478 12.11 -35.49 -20.91
N LEU A 479 10.96 -34.82 -20.93
CA LEU A 479 10.64 -33.79 -19.93
C LEU A 479 10.43 -34.40 -18.54
N GLU A 480 9.66 -35.49 -18.44
CA GLU A 480 9.34 -36.11 -17.15
C GLU A 480 10.57 -36.80 -16.53
N SER A 481 11.40 -37.44 -17.37
CA SER A 481 12.74 -37.94 -17.03
C SER A 481 13.66 -36.80 -16.63
N TRP A 482 13.84 -35.74 -17.45
CA TRP A 482 14.74 -34.63 -17.13
C TRP A 482 14.37 -33.96 -15.80
N LEU A 483 13.07 -33.75 -15.55
CA LEU A 483 12.60 -33.23 -14.25
C LEU A 483 13.00 -34.15 -13.11
N THR A 484 12.74 -35.45 -13.23
CA THR A 484 13.05 -36.46 -12.21
C THR A 484 14.56 -36.61 -11.97
N GLU A 485 15.36 -36.67 -13.03
CA GLU A 485 16.82 -36.81 -13.01
C GLU A 485 17.51 -35.57 -12.43
N ASN A 486 16.97 -34.37 -12.67
CA ASN A 486 17.42 -33.13 -12.03
C ASN A 486 16.88 -32.96 -10.60
N GLY A 487 16.12 -33.93 -10.09
CA GLY A 487 15.64 -34.00 -8.71
C GLY A 487 14.34 -33.24 -8.43
N TYR A 488 13.62 -32.79 -9.46
CA TYR A 488 12.32 -32.13 -9.32
C TYR A 488 11.17 -33.15 -9.24
N ARG A 489 10.12 -32.86 -8.45
CA ARG A 489 8.97 -33.75 -8.28
C ARG A 489 7.72 -33.29 -9.03
N ILE A 490 7.17 -34.19 -9.83
CA ILE A 490 5.97 -33.95 -10.66
C ILE A 490 4.70 -34.23 -9.83
N PRO A 491 3.71 -33.32 -9.78
CA PRO A 491 2.45 -33.51 -9.07
C PRO A 491 1.55 -34.54 -9.73
N ASN A 492 0.70 -35.16 -8.91
CA ASN A 492 -0.35 -36.07 -9.36
C ASN A 492 -1.27 -35.35 -10.36
N GLY A 493 -1.40 -35.91 -11.57
CA GLY A 493 -2.20 -35.36 -12.67
C GLY A 493 -1.43 -34.50 -13.68
N ALA A 494 -0.27 -33.95 -13.33
CA ALA A 494 0.51 -33.10 -14.23
C ALA A 494 0.91 -33.84 -15.53
N SER A 495 1.40 -35.08 -15.43
CA SER A 495 1.77 -35.91 -16.59
C SER A 495 0.64 -36.06 -17.62
N VAL A 496 -0.61 -36.18 -17.18
CA VAL A 496 -1.78 -36.31 -18.09
C VAL A 496 -1.99 -35.03 -18.89
N VAL A 497 -1.80 -33.88 -18.25
CA VAL A 497 -1.89 -32.55 -18.89
C VAL A 497 -0.68 -32.29 -19.81
N LEU A 498 0.54 -32.64 -19.38
CA LEU A 498 1.74 -32.57 -20.22
C LEU A 498 1.60 -33.40 -21.50
N HIS A 499 1.16 -34.65 -21.38
CA HIS A 499 0.87 -35.55 -22.50
C HIS A 499 -0.25 -35.02 -23.43
N SER A 500 -1.18 -34.21 -22.91
CA SER A 500 -2.22 -33.54 -23.72
C SER A 500 -1.60 -32.48 -24.65
N TYR A 501 -0.71 -31.63 -24.16
CA TYR A 501 -0.02 -30.62 -24.97
C TYR A 501 0.94 -31.22 -26.01
N LEU A 502 1.64 -32.30 -25.63
CA LEU A 502 2.54 -33.04 -26.54
C LEU A 502 1.79 -33.61 -27.74
N LYS A 503 0.60 -34.18 -27.52
CA LYS A 503 -0.30 -34.65 -28.61
C LYS A 503 -0.81 -33.52 -29.51
N GLN A 504 -0.86 -32.27 -29.01
CA GLN A 504 -1.17 -31.07 -29.78
C GLN A 504 0.07 -30.45 -30.48
N GLY A 505 1.22 -31.12 -30.42
CA GLY A 505 2.49 -30.72 -31.04
C GLY A 505 3.25 -29.61 -30.30
N MET A 506 2.77 -29.14 -29.15
CA MET A 506 3.39 -28.08 -28.35
C MET A 506 4.78 -28.48 -27.85
N LYS A 507 5.60 -27.49 -27.48
CA LYS A 507 6.89 -27.66 -26.79
C LYS A 507 6.77 -27.15 -25.35
N PHE A 508 7.79 -27.40 -24.53
CA PHE A 508 7.87 -26.85 -23.18
C PHE A 508 9.13 -26.02 -23.03
N PHE A 509 8.93 -24.78 -22.59
CA PHE A 509 9.98 -23.90 -22.12
C PHE A 509 10.14 -24.13 -20.61
N VAL A 510 11.38 -24.27 -20.12
CA VAL A 510 11.68 -24.49 -18.70
C VAL A 510 12.69 -23.46 -18.21
N ALA A 511 12.26 -22.53 -17.36
CA ALA A 511 13.18 -21.64 -16.65
C ALA A 511 13.40 -22.15 -15.22
N LYS A 512 14.60 -22.64 -14.93
CA LYS A 512 15.04 -22.88 -13.54
C LYS A 512 15.31 -21.51 -12.89
N VAL A 513 14.73 -21.30 -11.71
CA VAL A 513 14.84 -20.04 -10.97
C VAL A 513 16.02 -20.12 -10.01
N ASN A 514 16.97 -19.18 -10.13
CA ASN A 514 18.12 -19.07 -9.25
C ASN A 514 17.89 -17.96 -8.21
N LEU A 515 17.28 -18.35 -7.07
CA LEU A 515 16.97 -17.44 -5.96
C LEU A 515 18.25 -16.81 -5.34
N GLY A 516 19.42 -17.43 -5.55
CA GLY A 516 20.72 -16.87 -5.17
C GLY A 516 21.08 -15.62 -5.97
N GLU A 517 20.91 -15.64 -7.30
CA GLU A 517 21.12 -14.47 -8.14
C GLU A 517 20.00 -13.43 -7.97
N GLN A 518 18.73 -13.84 -7.82
CA GLN A 518 17.64 -12.92 -7.47
C GLN A 518 17.97 -12.11 -6.21
N THR A 519 18.47 -12.77 -5.16
CA THR A 519 18.85 -12.13 -3.89
C THR A 519 20.02 -11.15 -4.07
N LYS A 520 21.01 -11.49 -4.90
CA LYS A 520 22.13 -10.58 -5.24
C LYS A 520 21.67 -9.35 -6.04
N LEU A 521 20.66 -9.51 -6.89
CA LEU A 521 20.03 -8.42 -7.65
C LEU A 521 19.11 -7.54 -6.78
N GLY A 522 18.85 -7.92 -5.52
CA GLY A 522 18.02 -7.15 -4.58
C GLY A 522 16.52 -7.20 -4.87
N LEU A 523 16.06 -8.16 -5.68
CA LEU A 523 14.68 -8.26 -6.16
C LEU A 523 13.83 -9.04 -5.16
N THR A 524 12.73 -8.45 -4.65
CA THR A 524 11.79 -9.14 -3.74
C THR A 524 10.83 -10.09 -4.45
N HIS A 525 10.63 -9.91 -5.76
CA HIS A 525 9.79 -10.75 -6.62
C HIS A 525 10.55 -11.06 -7.92
N LEU A 526 10.10 -12.07 -8.66
CA LEU A 526 10.63 -12.38 -9.98
C LEU A 526 10.26 -11.28 -10.99
N ARG A 527 11.20 -10.90 -11.88
CA ARG A 527 10.88 -9.96 -12.96
C ARG A 527 10.05 -10.65 -14.05
N PRO A 528 9.17 -9.92 -14.77
CA PRO A 528 8.32 -10.54 -15.78
C PRO A 528 9.14 -11.22 -16.88
N LEU A 529 8.80 -12.47 -17.20
CA LEU A 529 9.45 -13.19 -18.30
C LEU A 529 8.73 -12.86 -19.62
N GLN A 530 9.49 -12.45 -20.62
CA GLN A 530 9.00 -12.12 -21.95
C GLN A 530 9.48 -13.15 -22.97
N ILE A 531 8.56 -13.72 -23.74
CA ILE A 531 8.85 -14.69 -24.81
C ILE A 531 8.22 -14.23 -26.13
N ALA A 532 8.96 -14.33 -27.23
CA ALA A 532 8.51 -13.96 -28.57
C ALA A 532 8.47 -15.19 -29.49
N PHE A 533 7.39 -15.39 -30.25
CA PHE A 533 7.29 -16.51 -31.20
C PHE A 533 6.31 -16.23 -32.36
N GLU A 534 6.43 -17.04 -33.41
CA GLU A 534 5.53 -17.00 -34.56
C GLU A 534 4.62 -18.23 -34.57
N SER A 535 3.30 -18.04 -34.40
CA SER A 535 2.35 -19.14 -34.48
C SER A 535 0.94 -18.69 -34.91
N PRO A 536 0.26 -19.46 -35.78
CA PRO A 536 -1.17 -19.28 -36.05
C PRO A 536 -2.04 -19.65 -34.84
N LYS A 537 -1.52 -20.39 -33.84
CA LYS A 537 -2.23 -20.62 -32.58
C LYS A 537 -2.28 -19.32 -31.77
N PHE A 538 -3.48 -18.74 -31.62
CA PHE A 538 -3.72 -17.62 -30.70
C PHE A 538 -4.41 -18.15 -29.44
N MET A 539 -3.61 -18.52 -28.44
CA MET A 539 -4.08 -19.18 -27.22
C MET A 539 -3.20 -18.86 -26.01
N LEU A 540 -3.73 -19.03 -24.80
CA LEU A 540 -2.97 -19.02 -23.55
C LEU A 540 -3.20 -20.37 -22.82
N PRO A 541 -2.15 -21.20 -22.66
CA PRO A 541 -2.28 -22.50 -22.02
C PRO A 541 -2.38 -22.35 -20.49
N ILE A 542 -3.58 -22.54 -19.95
CA ILE A 542 -3.89 -22.34 -18.53
C ILE A 542 -3.99 -23.66 -17.75
N ARG A 543 -4.17 -24.80 -18.43
CA ARG A 543 -4.48 -26.09 -17.76
C ARG A 543 -3.34 -26.67 -16.92
N LEU A 544 -2.09 -26.24 -17.11
CA LEU A 544 -1.00 -26.61 -16.18
C LEU A 544 -1.09 -25.82 -14.86
N GLY A 545 -1.56 -24.57 -14.90
CA GLY A 545 -1.75 -23.75 -13.71
C GLY A 545 -2.77 -24.35 -12.75
N THR A 546 -3.83 -24.98 -13.27
CA THR A 546 -4.88 -25.57 -12.44
C THR A 546 -4.46 -26.83 -11.69
N VAL A 547 -3.39 -27.53 -12.12
CA VAL A 547 -2.89 -28.75 -11.45
C VAL A 547 -2.26 -28.46 -10.08
N ASN A 548 -1.69 -27.27 -9.89
CA ASN A 548 -1.06 -26.83 -8.63
C ASN A 548 -1.95 -25.88 -7.80
N ALA A 549 -3.24 -25.80 -8.11
CA ALA A 549 -4.12 -24.76 -7.59
C ALA A 549 -4.70 -25.11 -6.21
N ASP A 550 -4.53 -24.18 -5.25
CA ASP A 550 -5.22 -24.20 -3.95
C ASP A 550 -6.58 -23.48 -4.08
N GLY A 551 -7.47 -24.05 -4.91
CA GLY A 551 -8.76 -23.49 -5.31
C GLY A 551 -8.72 -22.73 -6.66
N ALA A 552 -9.73 -21.88 -6.89
CA ALA A 552 -9.79 -21.05 -8.09
C ALA A 552 -8.74 -19.92 -8.08
N GLN A 553 -8.27 -19.54 -9.26
CA GLN A 553 -7.25 -18.51 -9.49
C GLN A 553 -7.83 -17.31 -10.23
N GLU A 554 -7.26 -16.12 -10.01
CA GLU A 554 -7.53 -14.94 -10.84
C GLU A 554 -6.45 -14.80 -11.92
N LEU A 555 -6.82 -14.32 -13.11
CA LEU A 555 -5.91 -14.07 -14.22
C LEU A 555 -6.33 -12.81 -15.00
N PHE A 556 -5.42 -11.84 -15.10
CA PHE A 556 -5.55 -10.64 -15.94
C PHE A 556 -4.76 -10.81 -17.24
N ILE A 557 -5.43 -10.59 -18.37
CA ILE A 557 -4.86 -10.73 -19.72
C ILE A 557 -5.00 -9.41 -20.47
N TYR A 558 -3.87 -8.81 -20.83
CA TYR A 558 -3.78 -7.53 -21.52
C TYR A 558 -3.33 -7.74 -22.97
N PHE A 559 -4.26 -7.75 -23.92
CA PHE A 559 -3.93 -7.84 -25.34
C PHE A 559 -3.60 -6.46 -25.90
N LEU A 560 -2.43 -6.37 -26.55
CA LEU A 560 -1.99 -5.22 -27.33
C LEU A 560 -2.02 -5.65 -28.80
N THR A 561 -2.79 -4.97 -29.64
CA THR A 561 -3.07 -5.41 -31.02
C THR A 561 -3.13 -4.25 -32.01
N LYS A 562 -3.21 -4.52 -33.32
CA LYS A 562 -3.33 -3.47 -34.35
C LYS A 562 -4.73 -3.29 -34.93
N GLN A 563 -5.51 -4.35 -35.11
CA GLN A 563 -6.79 -4.30 -35.84
C GLN A 563 -7.94 -3.91 -34.90
N GLY A 564 -8.05 -4.55 -33.74
CA GLY A 564 -9.12 -4.27 -32.78
C GLY A 564 -9.15 -5.23 -31.59
N ARG A 565 -10.33 -5.32 -30.96
CA ARG A 565 -10.54 -6.04 -29.70
C ARG A 565 -10.28 -7.53 -29.81
N VAL A 566 -9.72 -8.13 -28.77
CA VAL A 566 -9.57 -9.59 -28.64
C VAL A 566 -10.71 -10.21 -27.84
N GLU A 567 -11.22 -11.35 -28.29
CA GLU A 567 -12.29 -12.11 -27.64
C GLU A 567 -11.96 -13.61 -27.63
N THR A 568 -12.54 -14.37 -26.69
CA THR A 568 -12.41 -15.84 -26.64
C THR A 568 -13.34 -16.55 -27.61
N THR A 569 -12.91 -17.68 -28.15
CA THR A 569 -13.68 -18.50 -29.10
C THR A 569 -14.30 -19.77 -28.49
N ASN A 570 -13.71 -20.35 -27.45
CA ASN A 570 -14.24 -21.53 -26.73
C ASN A 570 -14.91 -21.21 -25.39
N TYR A 571 -14.70 -20.00 -24.85
CA TYR A 571 -15.36 -19.48 -23.66
C TYR A 571 -16.10 -18.18 -23.97
N ARG A 572 -17.08 -17.79 -23.14
CA ARG A 572 -17.86 -16.56 -23.35
C ARG A 572 -17.08 -15.34 -22.83
N THR A 573 -16.68 -14.45 -23.74
CA THR A 573 -16.27 -13.09 -23.35
C THR A 573 -17.51 -12.26 -23.02
N VAL A 574 -17.53 -11.62 -21.84
CA VAL A 574 -18.66 -10.89 -21.28
C VAL A 574 -18.22 -9.48 -20.90
N ARG A 575 -18.88 -8.46 -21.44
CA ARG A 575 -18.66 -7.07 -21.01
C ARG A 575 -19.21 -6.87 -19.59
N LEU A 576 -18.41 -6.32 -18.68
CA LEU A 576 -18.92 -5.92 -17.37
C LEU A 576 -19.91 -4.76 -17.49
N PRO A 577 -20.84 -4.58 -16.52
CA PRO A 577 -21.74 -3.44 -16.49
C PRO A 577 -20.97 -2.11 -16.41
N GLU A 578 -21.05 -1.28 -17.46
CA GLU A 578 -20.47 0.07 -17.48
C GLU A 578 -21.54 1.17 -17.31
N ALA A 579 -21.09 2.39 -17.04
CA ALA A 579 -21.90 3.61 -16.94
C ALA A 579 -23.06 3.53 -15.93
N GLN A 580 -22.95 2.65 -14.94
CA GLN A 580 -23.96 2.46 -13.90
C GLN A 580 -23.85 3.57 -12.84
N GLU A 581 -24.94 4.31 -12.60
CA GLU A 581 -25.00 5.29 -11.50
C GLU A 581 -25.16 4.57 -10.15
N ILE A 582 -24.26 4.86 -9.21
CA ILE A 582 -24.17 4.20 -7.90
C ILE A 582 -23.99 5.23 -6.77
N PRO A 583 -24.37 4.88 -5.52
CA PRO A 583 -24.37 5.82 -4.39
C PRO A 583 -23.01 6.43 -4.08
N LEU A 584 -22.98 7.74 -3.78
CA LEU A 584 -21.75 8.50 -3.49
C LEU A 584 -20.83 7.87 -2.44
N TYR A 585 -21.38 7.18 -1.43
CA TYR A 585 -20.59 6.55 -0.36
C TYR A 585 -19.72 5.36 -0.86
N VAL A 586 -20.04 4.78 -2.03
CA VAL A 586 -19.26 3.69 -2.63
C VAL A 586 -17.84 4.15 -3.01
N LYS A 587 -17.60 5.46 -3.15
CA LYS A 587 -16.26 6.04 -3.35
C LYS A 587 -15.21 5.52 -2.37
N ASN A 588 -15.59 5.38 -1.09
CA ASN A 588 -14.70 4.92 -0.03
C ASN A 588 -14.65 3.39 0.13
N LYS A 589 -15.38 2.65 -0.71
CA LYS A 589 -15.53 1.19 -0.68
C LYS A 589 -15.42 0.56 -2.08
N PHE A 590 -14.72 1.21 -3.01
CA PHE A 590 -14.70 0.78 -4.41
C PHE A 590 -14.11 -0.63 -4.60
N GLY A 591 -13.09 -1.00 -3.82
CA GLY A 591 -12.52 -2.35 -3.83
C GLY A 591 -13.52 -3.44 -3.39
N ASP A 592 -14.29 -3.18 -2.32
CA ASP A 592 -15.36 -4.09 -1.88
C ASP A 592 -16.45 -4.23 -2.94
N PHE A 593 -16.96 -3.07 -3.42
CA PHE A 593 -17.96 -3.01 -4.48
C PHE A 593 -17.51 -3.80 -5.71
N TYR A 594 -16.27 -3.61 -6.17
CA TYR A 594 -15.78 -4.24 -7.38
C TYR A 594 -15.55 -5.75 -7.21
N ARG A 595 -14.96 -6.19 -6.09
CA ARG A 595 -14.80 -7.61 -5.74
C ARG A 595 -16.14 -8.34 -5.72
N ASP A 596 -17.15 -7.71 -5.11
CA ASP A 596 -18.47 -8.32 -4.93
C ASP A 596 -19.27 -8.29 -6.25
N LEU A 597 -19.17 -7.21 -7.03
CA LEU A 597 -19.71 -7.11 -8.40
C LEU A 597 -19.12 -8.17 -9.33
N PHE A 598 -17.79 -8.33 -9.33
CA PHE A 598 -17.10 -9.32 -10.15
C PHE A 598 -17.51 -10.74 -9.74
N THR A 599 -17.50 -11.03 -8.44
CA THR A 599 -17.96 -12.33 -7.91
C THR A 599 -19.42 -12.62 -8.27
N GLN A 600 -20.28 -11.60 -8.36
CA GLN A 600 -21.66 -11.76 -8.81
C GLN A 600 -21.77 -12.00 -10.33
N GLN A 601 -20.87 -11.44 -11.16
CA GLN A 601 -20.84 -11.74 -12.59
C GLN A 601 -20.28 -13.15 -12.87
N VAL A 602 -19.21 -13.56 -12.16
CA VAL A 602 -18.66 -14.93 -12.20
C VAL A 602 -19.75 -15.96 -11.94
N LYS A 603 -20.57 -15.75 -10.88
CA LYS A 603 -21.70 -16.64 -10.55
C LYS A 603 -22.82 -16.63 -11.60
N ARG A 604 -23.13 -15.47 -12.19
CA ARG A 604 -24.13 -15.36 -13.28
C ARG A 604 -23.73 -16.16 -14.52
N GLU A 605 -22.45 -16.14 -14.86
CA GLU A 605 -21.88 -16.86 -16.00
C GLU A 605 -21.45 -18.29 -15.64
N SER A 606 -22.03 -18.87 -14.57
CA SER A 606 -21.79 -20.25 -14.12
C SER A 606 -20.31 -20.61 -13.97
N GLU A 607 -19.54 -19.65 -13.46
CA GLU A 607 -18.09 -19.73 -13.18
C GLU A 607 -17.24 -20.01 -14.44
N ARG A 608 -17.76 -19.69 -15.65
CA ARG A 608 -17.15 -19.98 -16.97
C ARG A 608 -16.99 -18.77 -17.90
N GLY A 609 -17.25 -17.56 -17.40
CA GLY A 609 -17.11 -16.31 -18.17
C GLY A 609 -15.70 -15.71 -18.10
N LEU A 610 -15.26 -15.08 -19.19
CA LEU A 610 -14.14 -14.13 -19.16
C LEU A 610 -14.69 -12.71 -19.22
N PHE A 611 -14.28 -11.86 -18.29
CA PHE A 611 -14.86 -10.55 -18.09
C PHE A 611 -13.98 -9.47 -18.71
N MET A 612 -14.54 -8.76 -19.68
CA MET A 612 -13.89 -7.61 -20.29
C MET A 612 -14.01 -6.42 -19.34
N GLU A 613 -12.87 -5.87 -18.94
CA GLU A 613 -12.75 -4.71 -18.06
C GLU A 613 -12.45 -3.42 -18.85
N TYR A 614 -11.77 -3.55 -19.99
CA TYR A 614 -11.32 -2.44 -20.84
C TYR A 614 -11.18 -2.87 -22.30
N ALA A 615 -11.57 -2.03 -23.24
CA ALA A 615 -11.21 -2.15 -24.66
C ALA A 615 -11.13 -0.74 -25.27
N TRP A 616 -9.95 -0.22 -25.61
CA TRP A 616 -9.79 1.14 -26.14
C TRP A 616 -8.49 1.26 -26.94
N ASP A 617 -8.50 2.17 -27.93
CA ASP A 617 -7.33 2.62 -28.68
C ASP A 617 -6.38 3.49 -27.82
N MET A 618 -5.12 3.08 -27.62
CA MET A 618 -4.20 3.73 -26.68
C MET A 618 -3.73 5.14 -27.09
N ASN A 619 -4.14 5.64 -28.25
CA ASN A 619 -3.84 7.01 -28.70
C ASN A 619 -4.34 8.11 -27.75
N TRP A 620 -5.48 7.88 -27.09
CA TRP A 620 -6.13 8.85 -26.23
C TRP A 620 -7.11 8.15 -25.28
N CYS A 621 -7.32 8.74 -24.11
CA CYS A 621 -8.37 8.36 -23.18
C CYS A 621 -9.10 9.62 -22.71
N ASP A 622 -10.42 9.53 -22.48
CA ASP A 622 -11.18 10.63 -21.89
C ASP A 622 -12.31 10.14 -20.97
N PRO A 623 -12.29 10.48 -19.68
CA PRO A 623 -11.09 10.89 -18.93
C PRO A 623 -10.06 9.74 -18.87
N CYS A 624 -8.79 10.01 -18.59
CA CYS A 624 -7.79 8.95 -18.37
C CYS A 624 -7.82 8.37 -16.94
N ALA A 625 -7.20 7.21 -16.71
CA ALA A 625 -7.01 6.60 -15.38
C ALA A 625 -5.55 6.73 -14.90
N ALA A 626 -4.60 6.36 -15.77
CA ALA A 626 -3.21 6.80 -15.75
C ALA A 626 -2.88 7.50 -17.09
N ASN A 627 -1.67 8.04 -17.25
CA ASN A 627 -1.24 8.58 -18.54
C ASN A 627 -1.16 7.46 -19.59
N PRO A 628 -1.40 7.75 -20.89
CA PRO A 628 -1.08 6.79 -21.95
C PRO A 628 0.38 6.34 -21.89
N LEU A 629 0.62 5.05 -22.08
CA LEU A 629 1.97 4.48 -22.11
C LEU A 629 2.76 5.05 -23.30
N THR A 630 4.04 5.32 -23.08
CA THR A 630 4.95 5.79 -24.12
C THR A 630 5.28 4.71 -25.14
N ALA A 631 5.78 5.10 -26.32
CA ALA A 631 6.27 4.17 -27.33
C ALA A 631 7.35 3.21 -26.81
N ASP A 632 8.18 3.65 -25.87
CA ASP A 632 9.25 2.85 -25.28
C ASP A 632 8.71 1.81 -24.27
N GLU A 633 7.68 2.19 -23.50
CA GLU A 633 6.94 1.28 -22.63
C GLU A 633 6.15 0.23 -23.43
N LEU A 634 5.47 0.64 -24.49
CA LEU A 634 4.76 -0.27 -25.40
C LEU A 634 5.73 -1.25 -26.06
N ARG A 635 6.89 -0.79 -26.57
CA ARG A 635 7.95 -1.69 -27.04
C ARG A 635 8.43 -2.64 -25.94
N GLY A 636 8.60 -2.15 -24.70
CA GLY A 636 8.98 -2.94 -23.54
C GLY A 636 7.98 -4.04 -23.16
N LEU A 637 6.70 -3.90 -23.52
CA LEU A 637 5.65 -4.92 -23.36
C LEU A 637 5.59 -5.92 -24.54
N GLY A 638 6.37 -5.69 -25.60
CA GLY A 638 6.42 -6.53 -26.78
C GLY A 638 5.74 -5.96 -28.03
N VAL A 639 5.33 -4.68 -28.05
CA VAL A 639 4.73 -4.02 -29.23
C VAL A 639 5.81 -3.75 -30.28
N PHE A 640 6.19 -4.80 -31.00
CA PHE A 640 7.30 -4.83 -31.97
C PHE A 640 7.07 -3.99 -33.24
N TRP A 641 5.90 -3.36 -33.38
CA TRP A 641 5.52 -2.53 -34.53
C TRP A 641 5.43 -1.03 -34.23
N GLN A 642 5.81 -0.60 -33.03
CA GLN A 642 5.81 0.81 -32.65
C GLN A 642 7.23 1.39 -32.86
N ASP A 643 7.37 2.35 -33.76
CA ASP A 643 8.69 2.87 -34.14
C ASP A 643 9.32 3.77 -33.06
N GLY A 644 10.59 3.50 -32.73
CA GLY A 644 11.35 4.21 -31.71
C GLY A 644 11.99 5.54 -32.16
N THR A 645 11.85 5.93 -33.42
CA THR A 645 12.59 7.03 -34.06
C THR A 645 11.71 8.21 -34.46
N GLY A 646 10.68 8.50 -33.64
CA GLY A 646 9.70 9.56 -33.86
C GLY A 646 10.15 11.01 -33.57
N ARG A 647 11.43 11.35 -33.73
CA ARG A 647 11.93 12.74 -33.60
C ARG A 647 11.80 13.52 -34.93
N THR A 648 10.59 13.55 -35.48
CA THR A 648 10.21 14.57 -36.48
C THR A 648 10.14 15.94 -35.79
N GLY A 649 10.60 16.99 -36.48
CA GLY A 649 10.86 18.31 -35.89
C GLY A 649 9.63 19.17 -35.56
N THR A 650 8.48 18.59 -35.23
CA THR A 650 7.22 19.29 -34.96
C THR A 650 6.51 18.75 -33.72
N SER A 651 5.83 19.64 -32.99
CA SER A 651 5.41 19.45 -31.59
C SER A 651 4.11 18.63 -31.41
N MET A 652 4.02 17.44 -32.00
CA MET A 652 2.90 16.50 -31.78
C MET A 652 3.43 15.08 -31.53
N PRO A 653 2.98 14.36 -30.48
CA PRO A 653 3.36 12.98 -30.27
C PRO A 653 2.80 12.08 -31.39
N MET A 654 3.59 11.09 -31.84
CA MET A 654 3.09 10.12 -32.82
C MET A 654 1.93 9.31 -32.25
N ALA A 655 0.96 9.02 -33.11
CA ALA A 655 -0.11 8.10 -32.81
C ALA A 655 0.46 6.70 -32.49
N GLN A 656 0.14 6.17 -31.31
CA GLN A 656 0.45 4.80 -30.93
C GLN A 656 -0.59 3.89 -31.60
N ASN A 657 -0.21 3.12 -32.62
CA ASN A 657 -1.18 2.25 -33.31
C ASN A 657 -1.35 0.93 -32.54
N VAL A 658 -1.97 1.04 -31.36
CA VAL A 658 -2.16 -0.05 -30.41
C VAL A 658 -3.57 0.02 -29.85
N PHE A 659 -4.34 -1.05 -30.03
CA PHE A 659 -5.60 -1.25 -29.34
C PHE A 659 -5.35 -2.15 -28.12
N LEU A 660 -5.84 -1.74 -26.95
CA LEU A 660 -5.69 -2.49 -25.69
C LEU A 660 -7.02 -3.16 -25.33
N THR A 661 -7.01 -4.48 -25.15
CA THR A 661 -8.12 -5.23 -24.52
C THR A 661 -7.66 -5.84 -23.19
N ARG A 662 -8.44 -5.64 -22.13
CA ARG A 662 -8.22 -6.26 -20.82
C ARG A 662 -9.33 -7.25 -20.52
N LEU A 663 -8.97 -8.51 -20.40
CA LEU A 663 -9.83 -9.58 -19.89
C LEU A 663 -9.37 -9.98 -18.47
N HIS A 664 -10.32 -10.31 -17.62
CA HIS A 664 -10.11 -10.84 -16.28
C HIS A 664 -10.95 -12.12 -16.13
N VAL A 665 -10.33 -13.21 -15.68
CA VAL A 665 -10.99 -14.51 -15.52
C VAL A 665 -10.67 -15.11 -14.16
N ARG A 666 -11.70 -15.63 -13.49
CA ARG A 666 -11.57 -16.54 -12.35
C ARG A 666 -11.68 -17.96 -12.88
N TYR A 667 -10.67 -18.81 -12.68
CA TYR A 667 -10.60 -20.12 -13.32
C TYR A 667 -10.13 -21.27 -12.40
N ASP A 668 -10.59 -22.48 -12.70
CA ASP A 668 -10.25 -23.74 -12.05
C ASP A 668 -10.36 -24.92 -13.05
N ALA A 669 -9.95 -26.12 -12.64
CA ALA A 669 -9.93 -27.31 -13.51
C ALA A 669 -11.32 -27.88 -13.89
N ALA A 670 -12.38 -27.58 -13.14
CA ALA A 670 -13.74 -28.10 -13.37
C ALA A 670 -14.56 -27.18 -14.30
N HIS A 671 -14.29 -25.88 -14.24
CA HIS A 671 -14.92 -24.89 -15.10
C HIS A 671 -14.11 -24.59 -16.37
N PHE A 672 -12.77 -24.67 -16.30
CA PHE A 672 -11.86 -24.47 -17.44
C PHE A 672 -11.03 -25.74 -17.76
N PRO A 673 -11.67 -26.80 -18.31
CA PRO A 673 -10.97 -28.02 -18.73
C PRO A 673 -10.17 -27.86 -20.03
N GLU A 674 -10.37 -26.76 -20.77
CA GLU A 674 -9.64 -26.38 -21.99
C GLU A 674 -8.78 -25.13 -21.78
N ASP A 675 -7.86 -24.90 -22.71
CA ASP A 675 -7.05 -23.68 -22.74
C ASP A 675 -7.81 -22.53 -23.40
N LEU A 676 -7.44 -21.30 -23.07
CA LEU A 676 -8.12 -20.13 -23.61
C LEU A 676 -7.73 -19.92 -25.08
N MET A 677 -8.70 -20.07 -25.99
CA MET A 677 -8.55 -19.79 -27.42
C MET A 677 -9.07 -18.38 -27.73
N PHE A 678 -8.32 -17.61 -28.53
CA PHE A 678 -8.63 -16.21 -28.83
C PHE A 678 -8.77 -15.91 -30.32
N GLN A 679 -9.49 -14.83 -30.63
CA GLN A 679 -9.55 -14.20 -31.95
C GLN A 679 -9.36 -12.69 -31.82
N GLU A 680 -8.64 -12.08 -32.77
CA GLU A 680 -8.63 -10.62 -32.94
C GLU A 680 -9.81 -10.22 -33.83
N THR A 681 -10.59 -9.24 -33.39
CA THR A 681 -11.77 -8.74 -34.12
C THR A 681 -11.46 -7.40 -34.80
N SER A 682 -12.28 -7.03 -35.78
CA SER A 682 -12.27 -5.67 -36.37
C SER A 682 -12.99 -4.62 -35.52
N ASP A 683 -13.51 -4.99 -34.35
CA ASP A 683 -14.27 -4.09 -33.49
C ASP A 683 -13.33 -3.23 -32.63
N ARG A 684 -13.33 -1.93 -32.91
CA ARG A 684 -12.61 -0.89 -32.14
C ARG A 684 -13.54 -0.05 -31.25
N SER A 685 -14.75 -0.54 -30.94
CA SER A 685 -15.66 0.17 -30.03
C SER A 685 -15.02 0.30 -28.64
N ASN A 686 -14.88 1.55 -28.19
CA ASN A 686 -14.37 1.87 -26.86
C ASN A 686 -15.33 1.35 -25.79
N PHE A 687 -14.78 0.68 -24.78
CA PHE A 687 -15.47 0.13 -23.63
C PHE A 687 -14.58 0.25 -22.39
N GLN A 688 -15.17 0.59 -21.24
CA GLN A 688 -14.47 0.61 -19.96
C GLN A 688 -15.45 0.30 -18.83
N ALA A 689 -15.05 -0.57 -17.89
CA ALA A 689 -15.75 -0.81 -16.63
C ALA A 689 -15.70 0.44 -15.71
N ARG A 690 -16.51 1.44 -16.05
CA ARG A 690 -16.64 2.73 -15.36
C ARG A 690 -17.96 2.81 -14.61
N TYR A 691 -17.92 3.32 -13.39
CA TYR A 691 -19.08 3.46 -12.51
C TYR A 691 -19.26 4.93 -12.11
N ILE A 692 -20.50 5.41 -12.11
CA ILE A 692 -20.81 6.85 -12.09
C ILE A 692 -21.24 7.27 -10.68
N LEU A 693 -20.56 8.30 -10.15
CA LEU A 693 -20.93 9.00 -8.92
C LEU A 693 -21.50 10.36 -9.31
N ARG A 694 -22.83 10.55 -9.14
CA ARG A 694 -23.52 11.79 -9.49
C ARG A 694 -23.74 12.66 -8.25
N HIS A 695 -22.91 13.67 -8.08
CA HIS A 695 -23.05 14.66 -7.02
C HIS A 695 -24.26 15.56 -7.27
N PRO A 696 -25.22 15.65 -6.33
CA PRO A 696 -26.35 16.56 -6.48
C PRO A 696 -25.90 18.01 -6.40
N TRP A 697 -26.58 18.89 -7.13
CA TRP A 697 -26.42 20.33 -7.01
C TRP A 697 -26.87 20.81 -5.62
N SER A 698 -26.04 21.65 -5.00
CA SER A 698 -26.14 22.04 -3.58
C SER A 698 -26.61 23.48 -3.35
N GLY A 699 -27.05 24.18 -4.40
CA GLY A 699 -27.50 25.56 -4.32
C GLY A 699 -28.89 25.74 -3.67
N THR A 700 -29.28 27.01 -3.52
CA THR A 700 -30.49 27.53 -2.88
C THR A 700 -31.74 27.40 -3.75
N ASP A 701 -32.93 27.26 -3.14
CA ASP A 701 -34.22 27.15 -3.87
C ASP A 701 -34.69 28.51 -4.43
N GLU A 702 -33.91 29.08 -5.35
CA GLU A 702 -34.15 30.40 -5.95
C GLU A 702 -35.08 30.36 -7.18
N CYS A 703 -35.38 29.16 -7.69
CA CYS A 703 -36.33 28.97 -8.81
C CYS A 703 -37.14 27.69 -8.65
N ALA A 704 -38.33 27.61 -9.27
CA ALA A 704 -39.20 26.44 -9.20
C ALA A 704 -38.55 25.14 -9.75
N ALA A 705 -37.57 25.26 -10.66
CA ALA A 705 -36.80 24.12 -11.16
C ALA A 705 -35.87 23.51 -10.09
N ALA A 706 -35.40 24.29 -9.11
CA ALA A 706 -34.62 23.79 -7.98
C ALA A 706 -35.46 22.89 -7.06
N THR A 707 -36.68 23.32 -6.73
CA THR A 707 -37.63 22.52 -5.94
C THR A 707 -38.04 21.23 -6.67
N ALA A 708 -38.33 21.33 -7.98
CA ALA A 708 -38.64 20.15 -8.80
C ALA A 708 -37.47 19.16 -8.87
N TYR A 709 -36.24 19.65 -9.05
CA TYR A 709 -35.01 18.86 -9.03
C TYR A 709 -34.82 18.12 -7.70
N ARG A 710 -35.00 18.82 -6.55
CA ARG A 710 -34.85 18.24 -5.21
C ARG A 710 -35.81 17.07 -4.95
N HIS A 711 -37.03 17.10 -5.50
CA HIS A 711 -37.96 15.98 -5.41
C HIS A 711 -37.53 14.77 -6.26
N GLN A 712 -36.93 14.99 -7.43
CA GLN A 712 -36.42 13.91 -8.30
C GLN A 712 -35.21 13.17 -7.71
N LEU A 713 -34.45 13.81 -6.80
CA LEU A 713 -33.32 13.17 -6.12
C LEU A 713 -33.72 11.89 -5.38
N ARG A 714 -34.90 11.83 -4.77
CA ARG A 714 -35.39 10.64 -4.06
C ARG A 714 -35.54 9.43 -5.00
N GLU A 715 -36.10 9.66 -6.19
CA GLU A 715 -36.25 8.63 -7.23
C GLU A 715 -34.91 8.25 -7.88
N ARG A 716 -33.92 9.16 -7.89
CA ARG A 716 -32.57 8.82 -8.31
C ARG A 716 -31.88 7.94 -7.27
N TYR A 717 -31.91 8.31 -6.00
CA TYR A 717 -31.29 7.52 -4.92
C TYR A 717 -31.89 6.12 -4.79
N GLU A 718 -33.20 5.94 -4.99
CA GLU A 718 -33.79 4.59 -5.03
C GLU A 718 -33.28 3.77 -6.23
N ARG A 719 -33.07 4.39 -7.40
CA ARG A 719 -32.45 3.73 -8.56
C ARG A 719 -30.99 3.39 -8.29
N GLU A 720 -30.18 4.32 -7.80
CA GLU A 720 -28.78 4.09 -7.39
C GLU A 720 -28.69 2.92 -6.37
N ALA A 721 -29.60 2.88 -5.40
CA ALA A 721 -29.67 1.82 -4.39
C ALA A 721 -30.01 0.44 -5.00
N HIS A 722 -31.01 0.38 -5.89
CA HIS A 722 -31.38 -0.83 -6.61
C HIS A 722 -30.28 -1.30 -7.58
N THR A 723 -29.59 -0.39 -8.26
CA THR A 723 -28.42 -0.68 -9.09
C THR A 723 -27.30 -1.30 -8.26
N LEU A 724 -26.93 -0.68 -7.13
CA LEU A 724 -25.90 -1.21 -6.24
C LEU A 724 -26.24 -2.63 -5.74
N ALA A 725 -27.46 -2.84 -5.23
CA ALA A 725 -27.91 -4.16 -4.79
C ALA A 725 -27.90 -5.22 -5.91
N SER A 726 -28.32 -4.83 -7.12
CA SER A 726 -28.33 -5.71 -8.30
C SER A 726 -26.93 -6.07 -8.81
N LEU A 727 -25.95 -5.16 -8.66
CA LEU A 727 -24.57 -5.39 -9.08
C LEU A 727 -23.82 -6.30 -8.10
N THR A 728 -23.90 -6.05 -6.80
CA THR A 728 -23.06 -6.70 -5.78
C THR A 728 -23.76 -7.81 -4.98
N GLY A 729 -25.09 -7.89 -5.02
CA GLY A 729 -25.87 -8.74 -4.12
C GLY A 729 -26.01 -8.19 -2.69
N TRP A 730 -25.57 -6.96 -2.41
CA TRP A 730 -25.72 -6.31 -1.10
C TRP A 730 -27.20 -6.07 -0.73
N ASN A 731 -27.50 -6.05 0.57
CA ASN A 731 -28.86 -5.90 1.07
C ASN A 731 -29.42 -4.49 0.80
N ILE A 732 -30.50 -4.41 0.02
CA ILE A 732 -31.18 -3.15 -0.36
C ILE A 732 -31.66 -2.34 0.85
N GLY A 733 -32.04 -2.98 1.96
CA GLY A 733 -32.42 -2.30 3.21
C GLY A 733 -31.24 -1.61 3.90
N ASP A 734 -30.05 -2.19 3.81
CA ASP A 734 -28.83 -1.62 4.39
C ASP A 734 -28.31 -0.45 3.54
N ILE A 735 -28.40 -0.57 2.21
CA ILE A 735 -28.11 0.51 1.27
C ILE A 735 -29.06 1.69 1.51
N ARG A 736 -30.38 1.46 1.55
CA ARG A 736 -31.40 2.49 1.83
C ARG A 736 -31.17 3.22 3.15
N ARG A 737 -30.80 2.49 4.22
CA ARG A 737 -30.44 3.07 5.51
C ARG A 737 -29.16 3.91 5.44
N THR A 738 -28.12 3.42 4.74
CA THR A 738 -26.84 4.12 4.56
C THR A 738 -27.01 5.42 3.76
N MET A 739 -27.89 5.43 2.76
CA MET A 739 -28.21 6.61 1.95
C MET A 739 -29.22 7.56 2.61
N ASN A 740 -29.84 7.17 3.73
CA ASN A 740 -30.89 7.93 4.44
C ASN A 740 -32.04 8.43 3.53
N ILE A 741 -32.45 7.64 2.53
CA ILE A 741 -33.41 8.06 1.49
C ILE A 741 -34.76 8.52 2.09
N ALA A 742 -35.13 7.97 3.25
CA ALA A 742 -36.33 8.34 4.00
C ALA A 742 -36.38 9.84 4.37
N SER A 743 -35.24 10.51 4.60
CA SER A 743 -35.20 11.94 4.92
C SER A 743 -35.20 12.87 3.71
N VAL A 744 -35.21 12.34 2.49
CA VAL A 744 -35.25 13.15 1.26
C VAL A 744 -36.70 13.50 0.92
N PRO A 745 -37.06 14.78 0.71
CA PRO A 745 -38.44 15.17 0.43
C PRO A 745 -39.03 14.47 -0.79
N ALA A 746 -40.02 13.61 -0.57
CA ALA A 746 -40.88 13.16 -1.66
C ALA A 746 -41.59 14.38 -2.28
N GLY A 747 -41.81 14.37 -3.58
CA GLY A 747 -42.71 15.34 -4.21
C GLY A 747 -44.11 15.21 -3.64
N GLU A 748 -44.86 16.30 -3.54
CA GLU A 748 -46.29 16.22 -3.29
C GLU A 748 -46.93 15.37 -4.39
N GLU A 749 -47.45 14.20 -4.04
CA GLU A 749 -48.05 13.31 -5.03
C GLU A 749 -49.38 13.93 -5.50
N LYS A 750 -49.32 14.73 -6.57
CA LYS A 750 -50.49 15.37 -7.19
C LYS A 750 -51.58 14.31 -7.36
N LYS A 751 -52.70 14.51 -6.66
CA LYS A 751 -53.86 13.60 -6.70
C LYS A 751 -54.29 13.44 -8.15
N TRP A 752 -54.78 12.27 -8.55
CA TRP A 752 -54.98 11.94 -9.96
C TRP A 752 -55.76 13.01 -10.76
N TYR A 753 -56.76 13.65 -10.16
CA TYR A 753 -57.54 14.73 -10.78
C TYR A 753 -56.75 16.03 -11.03
N GLN A 754 -55.69 16.30 -10.27
CA GLN A 754 -54.77 17.42 -10.47
C GLN A 754 -53.81 17.19 -11.66
N ARG A 755 -53.80 15.99 -12.24
CA ARG A 755 -53.02 15.63 -13.43
C ARG A 755 -53.77 15.87 -14.75
N LEU A 756 -55.08 16.19 -14.68
CA LEU A 756 -55.96 16.41 -15.85
C LEU A 756 -55.87 17.81 -16.47
N TRP A 757 -55.29 18.78 -15.75
CA TRP A 757 -55.41 20.22 -16.06
C TRP A 757 -54.05 20.94 -16.15
N VAL A 758 -52.98 20.19 -16.46
CA VAL A 758 -51.63 20.73 -16.68
C VAL A 758 -51.28 20.51 -18.16
N ASN A 759 -51.25 21.62 -18.91
CA ASN A 759 -50.61 21.70 -20.22
C ASN A 759 -49.13 22.07 -20.04
#